data_AF-A0A0F9KRL8-F1
#
_entry.id   AF-A0A0F9KRL8-F1
#
_cell.length_a   1.000
_cell.length_b   1.000
_cell.length_c   1.000
_cell.angle_alpha   90.00
_cell.angle_beta   90.00
_cell.angle_gamma   90.00
#
_symmetry.space_group_name_H-M   'P 1'
#
loop_
_entity.id
_entity.type
_entity.pdbx_description
1 polymer ?
#
loop_
_entity_poly.entity_id
_entity_poly.type
_entity_poly.pdbx_seq_one_letter_code
_entity_poly.pdbx_strand_id
1 'polypeptide(L)'
;LPSQIRAAVHSTKGSLSFSADNHFRVYNTRNRYQRTVNKGDIFSVRFTGSRYNLRVTRRGKTIWYKTSPLSLIIKPWKATYLKLRNNNRRYKGNFYTRSTGTRAIWAINKLPLSTYLKGLGEEPESWPIKGLRTLAVASRTYAVQKIQKKSAHYDINQSQQFYVGIRKAPRMAYAVNSTRKVIITYKGKTIIAAYSANSGGYVADFRTLWGGKGYPYLRARKDTWSRGTKNYRWGPIKFSRARLQSIFKKNGVNVGTFTGLRFSKRGSDRRPKKVTIVGSGGSKTVWAHGQFSSWLGLKSSLMYVRKGDGSTLSINASTKRLRPRQPISIYGKVRPSKSGTAVIRYKKGRSKWRTAKRVKLVGDVYRAKIRLNSAARYVFSAKVGSTNSRNMIITAAGKAVKVRRAKKARKKSSAKKNKSRKSSLIRKAGTRAPIIVLDPGHGGRQAGAIGPNRLAEKTVNLRVALRLRRYLRAAGAKVVMTRTRDKTLSLAARVRIAKRAKANRFISIHHNSSRNRRVNGTETYAKRGANYRSRHLARKVQNNLLKSLRLSNRGSRRANFYVLRKNSISAILTEASFISNRTQASRLRRASYIDREARAIYNGIRQHMSLRRLYSPLGIQGTNAPANEIHFPHVVDTNGKWRTFASVKNSSDASVAATIYMYSGSGALVATKSVNLGAQRTYSFYPRKIYRRNFNGSIKITTATDSLVGQLSQAAKNNKAFANTQAITGATELHIPKVVDNGPWRSFITIKNTADTAGRATINYYDMNGALVKNQTVNMGPQSKYNFYPMAKIGAKFEGSIKIEGTTALASYVSRVNKRRTRLGIAPAMQKGQDLYFAQAPENSAWRSYIAIKNSSDQAQTVNIFAYDSSGGLIVQKDISLGANASVEYRVQSILGRRFNGVIKVSAQSEVLAAYLTQADRRGRTLGLMEGQRPVSVLDFGYINDGGSTWNSEYAIGNTSTSGDFILNLYNSSGSSYSTKTQTINENGYYRVFPWTLESKRFTGSIRTVAPTAQFYGYLSQSR
;
A
#
# COMPACT_ATOMS: atom_id res chain seq x y z
N LEU A 1 -3.67 28.97 11.13
CA LEU A 1 -4.29 28.61 9.81
C LEU A 1 -5.80 28.72 9.96
N PRO A 2 -6.52 29.30 8.97
CA PRO A 2 -7.98 29.40 9.02
C PRO A 2 -8.65 28.03 9.06
N SER A 3 -9.71 27.90 9.86
CA SER A 3 -10.48 26.66 10.04
C SER A 3 -11.42 26.38 8.87
N GLN A 4 -11.98 27.42 8.26
CA GLN A 4 -12.99 27.36 7.21
C GLN A 4 -12.61 28.21 5.97
N ILE A 5 -13.36 28.01 4.88
CA ILE A 5 -13.27 28.78 3.63
C ILE A 5 -14.67 28.96 3.02
N ARG A 6 -14.89 30.10 2.36
CA ARG A 6 -16.09 30.48 1.59
C ARG A 6 -15.79 30.35 0.10
N ALA A 7 -16.24 29.28 -0.54
CA ALA A 7 -16.03 29.03 -1.96
C ALA A 7 -17.27 29.36 -2.79
N ALA A 8 -17.19 30.34 -3.69
CA ALA A 8 -18.23 30.59 -4.70
C ALA A 8 -18.21 29.48 -5.77
N VAL A 9 -19.31 28.74 -5.91
CA VAL A 9 -19.39 27.55 -6.78
C VAL A 9 -20.34 27.69 -7.97
N HIS A 10 -21.20 28.70 -7.96
CA HIS A 10 -22.09 29.04 -9.07
C HIS A 10 -22.63 30.48 -8.91
N SER A 11 -23.01 31.08 -10.03
CA SER A 11 -23.74 32.35 -10.10
C SER A 11 -24.76 32.27 -11.24
N THR A 12 -25.93 32.87 -11.07
CA THR A 12 -26.98 32.90 -12.11
C THR A 12 -27.86 34.15 -11.97
N LYS A 13 -28.44 34.62 -13.08
CA LYS A 13 -29.55 35.61 -13.07
C LYS A 13 -30.93 34.98 -12.82
N GLY A 14 -31.00 33.64 -12.82
CA GLY A 14 -32.20 32.86 -12.49
C GLY A 14 -32.27 32.44 -11.02
N SER A 15 -32.87 31.30 -10.74
CA SER A 15 -32.93 30.71 -9.40
C SER A 15 -31.73 29.78 -9.11
N LEU A 16 -31.29 29.75 -7.86
CA LEU A 16 -30.46 28.68 -7.31
C LEU A 16 -31.39 27.63 -6.70
N SER A 17 -31.20 26.36 -7.04
CA SER A 17 -32.05 25.26 -6.56
C SER A 17 -31.23 24.20 -5.82
N PHE A 18 -31.68 23.86 -4.62
CA PHE A 18 -31.04 22.97 -3.67
C PHE A 18 -31.93 21.77 -3.35
N SER A 19 -31.33 20.61 -3.21
CA SER A 19 -31.95 19.40 -2.66
C SER A 19 -30.91 18.63 -1.85
N ALA A 20 -31.28 17.57 -1.15
CA ALA A 20 -30.36 16.85 -0.27
C ALA A 20 -30.69 15.35 -0.20
N ASP A 21 -29.84 14.55 0.44
CA ASP A 21 -30.10 13.15 0.77
C ASP A 21 -31.05 12.96 1.97
N ASN A 22 -31.21 14.02 2.79
CA ASN A 22 -32.11 14.04 3.94
C ASN A 22 -32.68 15.46 4.16
N HIS A 23 -33.47 15.68 5.22
CA HIS A 23 -34.02 17.01 5.55
C HIS A 23 -32.92 18.05 5.81
N PHE A 24 -33.09 19.26 5.25
CA PHE A 24 -32.19 20.41 5.48
C PHE A 24 -32.97 21.67 5.89
N ARG A 25 -32.30 22.66 6.47
CA ARG A 25 -32.94 23.87 7.01
C ARG A 25 -32.43 25.15 6.33
N VAL A 26 -33.34 26.08 6.09
CA VAL A 26 -33.08 27.41 5.53
C VAL A 26 -33.28 28.47 6.62
N TYR A 27 -32.34 29.39 6.72
CA TYR A 27 -32.32 30.55 7.61
C TYR A 27 -32.02 31.80 6.78
N ASN A 28 -32.29 33.00 7.31
CA ASN A 28 -31.76 34.25 6.76
C ASN A 28 -30.36 34.58 7.35
N THR A 29 -29.73 35.66 6.91
CA THR A 29 -28.41 36.10 7.42
C THR A 29 -28.42 36.61 8.86
N ARG A 30 -29.58 37.02 9.40
CA ARG A 30 -29.79 37.26 10.85
C ARG A 30 -30.04 35.95 11.62
N ASN A 31 -29.72 34.79 11.02
CA ASN A 31 -29.88 33.44 11.58
C ASN A 31 -31.32 33.06 11.98
N ARG A 32 -32.34 33.85 11.63
CA ARG A 32 -33.77 33.51 11.86
C ARG A 32 -34.20 32.41 10.90
N TYR A 33 -34.81 31.36 11.44
CA TYR A 33 -35.34 30.21 10.68
C TYR A 33 -36.37 30.65 9.64
N GLN A 34 -36.38 29.98 8.48
CA GLN A 34 -37.33 30.23 7.39
C GLN A 34 -38.15 28.99 7.04
N ARG A 35 -37.51 27.84 6.83
CA ARG A 35 -38.19 26.58 6.47
C ARG A 35 -37.30 25.36 6.67
N THR A 36 -37.89 24.22 7.05
CA THR A 36 -37.31 22.88 6.91
C THR A 36 -37.78 22.30 5.58
N VAL A 37 -36.84 21.79 4.79
CA VAL A 37 -37.08 21.26 3.44
C VAL A 37 -36.87 19.76 3.51
N ASN A 38 -37.89 18.98 3.13
CA ASN A 38 -37.90 17.54 3.34
C ASN A 38 -37.10 16.79 2.27
N LYS A 39 -36.72 15.56 2.61
CA LYS A 39 -36.07 14.65 1.66
C LYS A 39 -36.95 14.45 0.42
N GLY A 40 -36.41 14.74 -0.76
CA GLY A 40 -37.13 14.68 -2.04
C GLY A 40 -37.64 16.03 -2.54
N ASP A 41 -37.88 17.00 -1.66
CA ASP A 41 -38.31 18.35 -2.03
C ASP A 41 -37.13 19.18 -2.57
N ILE A 42 -37.44 20.24 -3.32
CA ILE A 42 -36.47 21.17 -3.91
C ILE A 42 -36.71 22.56 -3.34
N PHE A 43 -35.69 23.13 -2.69
CA PHE A 43 -35.68 24.54 -2.31
C PHE A 43 -35.10 25.38 -3.43
N SER A 44 -35.80 26.43 -3.88
CA SER A 44 -35.32 27.36 -4.89
C SER A 44 -35.33 28.79 -4.36
N VAL A 45 -34.31 29.58 -4.73
CA VAL A 45 -34.20 30.99 -4.38
C VAL A 45 -33.75 31.82 -5.59
N ARG A 46 -34.52 32.84 -5.93
CA ARG A 46 -34.20 33.84 -6.98
C ARG A 46 -34.05 35.21 -6.32
N PHE A 47 -33.14 36.04 -6.82
CA PHE A 47 -33.07 37.46 -6.45
C PHE A 47 -33.73 38.30 -7.54
N THR A 48 -34.63 39.21 -7.19
CA THR A 48 -35.37 40.05 -8.16
C THR A 48 -34.66 41.36 -8.50
N GLY A 49 -33.77 41.82 -7.62
CA GLY A 49 -33.16 43.16 -7.63
C GLY A 49 -33.20 43.77 -6.24
N SER A 50 -34.31 43.56 -5.51
CA SER A 50 -34.55 44.03 -4.14
C SER A 50 -34.75 42.89 -3.13
N ARG A 51 -35.47 41.82 -3.51
CA ARG A 51 -35.85 40.72 -2.58
C ARG A 51 -35.42 39.34 -3.07
N TYR A 52 -35.32 38.41 -2.13
CA TYR A 52 -35.09 36.99 -2.38
C TYR A 52 -36.44 36.25 -2.36
N ASN A 53 -36.87 35.75 -3.52
CA ASN A 53 -38.08 34.95 -3.67
C ASN A 53 -37.73 33.49 -3.41
N LEU A 54 -38.36 32.91 -2.39
CA LEU A 54 -38.09 31.60 -1.82
C LEU A 54 -39.22 30.64 -2.18
N ARG A 55 -38.90 29.42 -2.59
CA ARG A 55 -39.90 28.42 -2.98
C ARG A 55 -39.47 27.02 -2.54
N VAL A 56 -40.40 26.20 -2.09
CA VAL A 56 -40.22 24.75 -2.01
C VAL A 56 -41.17 24.07 -2.99
N THR A 57 -40.64 23.16 -3.81
CA THR A 57 -41.45 22.35 -4.73
C THR A 57 -41.33 20.85 -4.43
N ARG A 58 -42.45 20.14 -4.61
CA ARG A 58 -42.58 18.68 -4.48
C ARG A 58 -43.23 18.14 -5.75
N ARG A 59 -42.57 17.17 -6.40
CA ARG A 59 -43.02 16.63 -7.71
C ARG A 59 -43.37 17.72 -8.74
N GLY A 60 -42.60 18.82 -8.76
CA GLY A 60 -42.84 19.97 -9.66
C GLY A 60 -43.78 21.05 -9.11
N LYS A 61 -44.85 20.66 -8.38
CA LYS A 61 -45.81 21.61 -7.78
C LYS A 61 -45.17 22.43 -6.64
N THR A 62 -45.57 23.69 -6.51
CA THR A 62 -45.14 24.56 -5.40
C THR A 62 -45.94 24.24 -4.15
N ILE A 63 -45.26 23.96 -3.04
CA ILE A 63 -45.90 23.62 -1.75
C ILE A 63 -45.60 24.65 -0.64
N TRP A 64 -44.76 25.64 -0.93
CA TRP A 64 -44.45 26.76 -0.04
C TRP A 64 -43.76 27.87 -0.82
N TYR A 65 -44.09 29.12 -0.50
CA TYR A 65 -43.48 30.33 -1.05
C TYR A 65 -43.31 31.38 0.05
N LYS A 66 -42.27 32.23 -0.07
CA LYS A 66 -42.03 33.39 0.82
C LYS A 66 -41.10 34.39 0.13
N THR A 67 -41.14 35.67 0.50
CA THR A 67 -40.07 36.63 0.16
C THR A 67 -39.22 36.97 1.38
N SER A 68 -37.94 37.30 1.15
CA SER A 68 -37.01 37.75 2.19
C SER A 68 -36.22 38.95 1.68
N PRO A 69 -36.11 40.07 2.42
CA PRO A 69 -35.16 41.14 2.08
C PRO A 69 -33.71 40.70 2.33
N LEU A 70 -33.50 39.70 3.19
CA LEU A 70 -32.19 39.21 3.57
C LEU A 70 -31.73 38.00 2.74
N SER A 71 -30.41 37.96 2.51
CA SER A 71 -29.68 36.77 2.04
C SER A 71 -29.90 35.55 2.93
N LEU A 72 -29.62 34.34 2.42
CA LEU A 72 -29.96 33.09 3.11
C LEU A 72 -28.74 32.26 3.50
N ILE A 73 -28.94 31.44 4.54
CA ILE A 73 -28.05 30.38 4.98
C ILE A 73 -28.79 29.05 4.88
N ILE A 74 -28.33 28.16 4.03
CA ILE A 74 -28.88 26.82 3.82
C ILE A 74 -27.95 25.84 4.53
N LYS A 75 -28.43 25.22 5.61
CA LYS A 75 -27.68 24.31 6.47
C LYS A 75 -28.18 22.87 6.25
N PRO A 76 -27.29 21.87 6.06
CA PRO A 76 -27.71 20.50 5.78
C PRO A 76 -28.55 19.86 6.89
N TRP A 77 -28.46 20.30 8.15
CA TRP A 77 -29.20 19.75 9.30
C TRP A 77 -29.06 18.21 9.44
N LYS A 78 -30.04 17.41 8.99
CA LYS A 78 -29.97 15.93 9.02
C LYS A 78 -29.34 15.32 7.75
N ALA A 79 -29.03 16.13 6.72
CA ALA A 79 -28.42 15.70 5.46
C ALA A 79 -26.90 15.52 5.55
N THR A 80 -26.33 14.59 4.78
CA THR A 80 -24.87 14.45 4.66
C THR A 80 -24.29 15.38 3.58
N TYR A 81 -25.13 15.86 2.67
CA TYR A 81 -24.76 16.84 1.65
C TYR A 81 -25.92 17.73 1.19
N LEU A 82 -25.56 18.92 0.68
CA LEU A 82 -26.45 19.76 -0.13
C LEU A 82 -26.09 19.60 -1.61
N LYS A 83 -27.06 19.23 -2.45
CA LYS A 83 -26.95 19.16 -3.91
C LYS A 83 -27.43 20.48 -4.52
N LEU A 84 -26.53 21.21 -5.15
CA LEU A 84 -26.87 22.36 -5.98
C LEU A 84 -27.25 21.84 -7.37
N ARG A 85 -28.53 21.97 -7.73
CA ARG A 85 -29.07 21.41 -8.98
C ARG A 85 -28.51 22.12 -10.22
N ASN A 86 -28.27 23.44 -10.13
CA ASN A 86 -27.74 24.26 -11.23
C ASN A 86 -26.44 23.76 -11.85
N ASN A 87 -25.58 23.09 -11.08
CA ASN A 87 -24.34 22.48 -11.58
C ASN A 87 -24.28 20.96 -11.32
N ASN A 88 -25.41 20.37 -10.90
CA ASN A 88 -25.59 18.95 -10.57
C ASN A 88 -24.56 18.36 -9.56
N ARG A 89 -23.91 19.20 -8.74
CA ARG A 89 -22.86 18.78 -7.78
C ARG A 89 -23.38 18.73 -6.35
N ARG A 90 -22.74 17.90 -5.53
CA ARG A 90 -23.01 17.72 -4.10
C ARG A 90 -21.90 18.36 -3.28
N TYR A 91 -22.24 18.98 -2.16
CA TYR A 91 -21.31 19.76 -1.33
C TYR A 91 -21.53 19.45 0.16
N LYS A 92 -20.47 19.54 0.96
CA LYS A 92 -20.53 19.49 2.43
C LYS A 92 -20.51 20.91 3.01
N GLY A 93 -21.00 21.06 4.23
CA GLY A 93 -21.09 22.35 4.91
C GLY A 93 -22.26 23.20 4.42
N ASN A 94 -22.27 24.46 4.83
CA ASN A 94 -23.39 25.36 4.60
C ASN A 94 -23.29 26.02 3.22
N PHE A 95 -24.42 26.46 2.70
CA PHE A 95 -24.48 27.41 1.60
C PHE A 95 -24.94 28.77 2.12
N TYR A 96 -24.33 29.82 1.60
CA TYR A 96 -24.76 31.19 1.72
C TYR A 96 -25.18 31.65 0.33
N THR A 97 -26.35 32.27 0.22
CA THR A 97 -26.73 33.00 -0.99
C THR A 97 -26.40 34.47 -0.82
N ARG A 98 -25.94 35.14 -1.88
CA ARG A 98 -25.69 36.58 -1.85
C ARG A 98 -25.80 37.19 -3.25
N SER A 99 -26.41 38.37 -3.34
CA SER A 99 -26.36 39.23 -4.53
C SER A 99 -25.24 40.26 -4.41
N THR A 100 -24.86 40.88 -5.53
CA THR A 100 -23.89 41.97 -5.64
C THR A 100 -24.53 43.20 -6.30
N GLY A 101 -25.77 43.54 -5.94
CA GLY A 101 -26.55 44.66 -6.52
C GLY A 101 -27.16 44.37 -7.91
N THR A 102 -26.55 43.50 -8.70
CA THR A 102 -27.14 43.04 -9.98
C THR A 102 -28.25 42.01 -9.77
N ARG A 103 -29.03 41.69 -10.81
CA ARG A 103 -29.97 40.55 -10.83
C ARG A 103 -29.29 39.16 -10.66
N ALA A 104 -27.97 39.07 -10.43
CA ALA A 104 -27.24 37.82 -10.28
C ALA A 104 -27.06 37.39 -8.81
N ILE A 105 -27.45 36.16 -8.50
CA ILE A 105 -27.33 35.52 -7.19
C ILE A 105 -26.20 34.47 -7.18
N TRP A 106 -25.36 34.50 -6.14
CA TRP A 106 -24.22 33.60 -5.95
C TRP A 106 -24.51 32.48 -4.95
N ALA A 107 -24.05 31.27 -5.26
CA ALA A 107 -24.01 30.14 -4.32
C ALA A 107 -22.61 30.00 -3.71
N ILE A 108 -22.48 30.28 -2.41
CA ILE A 108 -21.21 30.31 -1.69
C ILE A 108 -21.19 29.17 -0.67
N ASN A 109 -20.38 28.13 -0.89
CA ASN A 109 -20.24 27.00 0.02
C ASN A 109 -19.21 27.32 1.11
N LYS A 110 -19.65 27.41 2.38
CA LYS A 110 -18.81 27.64 3.56
C LYS A 110 -18.58 26.34 4.31
N LEU A 111 -17.32 25.90 4.40
CA LEU A 111 -16.95 24.59 4.96
C LEU A 111 -15.51 24.57 5.51
N PRO A 112 -15.11 23.54 6.28
CA PRO A 112 -13.73 23.40 6.75
C PRO A 112 -12.73 23.35 5.60
N LEU A 113 -11.59 24.03 5.74
CA LEU A 113 -10.57 24.13 4.69
C LEU A 113 -10.05 22.74 4.25
N SER A 114 -9.93 21.79 5.18
CA SER A 114 -9.54 20.41 4.88
C SER A 114 -10.58 19.66 4.03
N THR A 115 -11.86 20.01 4.13
CA THR A 115 -12.95 19.42 3.34
C THR A 115 -13.01 20.06 1.95
N TYR A 116 -12.80 21.37 1.85
CA TYR A 116 -12.65 22.08 0.58
C TYR A 116 -11.53 21.48 -0.28
N LEU A 117 -10.33 21.31 0.28
CA LEU A 117 -9.16 20.76 -0.43
C LEU A 117 -9.41 19.35 -0.97
N LYS A 118 -10.18 18.51 -0.27
CA LYS A 118 -10.58 17.17 -0.72
C LYS A 118 -11.47 17.21 -1.96
N GLY A 119 -12.25 18.28 -2.11
CA GLY A 119 -13.14 18.53 -3.24
C GLY A 119 -12.52 19.25 -4.43
N LEU A 120 -11.22 19.58 -4.40
CA LEU A 120 -10.52 20.15 -5.56
C LEU A 120 -10.34 19.11 -6.66
N GLY A 121 -10.71 19.47 -7.89
CA GLY A 121 -10.63 18.64 -9.09
C GLY A 121 -9.48 18.99 -10.05
N GLU A 122 -8.48 19.73 -9.56
CA GLU A 122 -7.38 20.32 -10.36
C GLU A 122 -6.60 19.29 -11.20
N GLU A 123 -6.31 18.12 -10.62
CA GLU A 123 -5.62 17.01 -11.30
C GLU A 123 -6.31 15.67 -11.01
N PRO A 124 -6.23 14.68 -11.92
CA PRO A 124 -6.87 13.40 -11.75
C PRO A 124 -6.18 12.54 -10.69
N GLU A 125 -6.96 11.67 -10.05
CA GLU A 125 -6.49 10.70 -9.02
C GLU A 125 -5.31 9.82 -9.47
N SER A 126 -5.12 9.64 -10.79
CA SER A 126 -4.02 8.89 -11.37
C SER A 126 -2.65 9.55 -11.24
N TRP A 127 -2.55 10.80 -10.77
CA TRP A 127 -1.26 11.42 -10.50
C TRP A 127 -0.46 10.66 -9.43
N PRO A 128 0.90 10.66 -9.51
CA PRO A 128 1.76 10.11 -8.47
C PRO A 128 1.44 10.75 -7.10
N ILE A 129 1.45 9.96 -6.03
CA ILE A 129 0.99 10.44 -4.71
C ILE A 129 1.88 11.58 -4.16
N LYS A 130 3.16 11.60 -4.52
CA LYS A 130 4.05 12.74 -4.24
C LYS A 130 3.54 14.03 -4.89
N GLY A 131 3.12 13.97 -6.16
CA GLY A 131 2.52 15.10 -6.88
C GLY A 131 1.19 15.55 -6.26
N LEU A 132 0.32 14.62 -5.85
CA LEU A 132 -0.92 14.95 -5.14
C LEU A 132 -0.65 15.59 -3.77
N ARG A 133 0.38 15.16 -3.02
CA ARG A 133 0.82 15.83 -1.78
C ARG A 133 1.34 17.24 -2.04
N THR A 134 2.18 17.43 -3.05
CA THR A 134 2.66 18.77 -3.45
C THR A 134 1.51 19.68 -3.84
N LEU A 135 0.56 19.17 -4.64
CA LEU A 135 -0.65 19.89 -5.03
C LEU A 135 -1.53 20.23 -3.81
N ALA A 136 -1.74 19.30 -2.88
CA ALA A 136 -2.50 19.58 -1.65
C ALA A 136 -1.85 20.69 -0.79
N VAL A 137 -0.52 20.75 -0.71
CA VAL A 137 0.22 21.82 -0.03
C VAL A 137 0.13 23.15 -0.78
N ALA A 138 0.35 23.15 -2.10
CA ALA A 138 0.23 24.34 -2.95
C ALA A 138 -1.19 24.91 -2.91
N SER A 139 -2.20 24.08 -3.13
CA SER A 139 -3.61 24.46 -3.07
C SER A 139 -4.04 24.96 -1.69
N ARG A 140 -3.52 24.39 -0.59
CA ARG A 140 -3.76 24.90 0.77
C ARG A 140 -3.13 26.27 0.96
N THR A 141 -1.90 26.45 0.52
CA THR A 141 -1.17 27.72 0.63
C THR A 141 -1.90 28.82 -0.16
N TYR A 142 -2.35 28.52 -1.38
CA TYR A 142 -3.14 29.42 -2.21
C TYR A 142 -4.48 29.79 -1.55
N ALA A 143 -5.21 28.79 -1.03
CA ALA A 143 -6.47 29.02 -0.32
C ALA A 143 -6.28 29.92 0.94
N VAL A 144 -5.23 29.69 1.72
CA VAL A 144 -4.89 30.52 2.91
C VAL A 144 -4.54 31.96 2.50
N GLN A 145 -3.74 32.13 1.45
CA GLN A 145 -3.40 33.45 0.88
C GLN A 145 -4.65 34.20 0.41
N LYS A 146 -5.65 33.51 -0.13
CA LYS A 146 -6.92 34.11 -0.56
C LYS A 146 -7.82 34.52 0.61
N ILE A 147 -7.92 33.70 1.66
CA ILE A 147 -8.65 34.03 2.90
C ILE A 147 -8.05 35.27 3.57
N GLN A 148 -6.71 35.40 3.59
CA GLN A 148 -6.02 36.56 4.17
C GLN A 148 -6.30 37.88 3.44
N LYS A 149 -6.70 37.86 2.16
CA LYS A 149 -7.01 39.07 1.38
C LYS A 149 -8.41 39.67 1.64
N LYS A 150 -9.13 39.25 2.70
CA LYS A 150 -10.42 39.79 3.18
C LYS A 150 -11.39 40.22 2.04
N SER A 151 -11.90 39.27 1.26
CA SER A 151 -13.01 39.54 0.34
C SER A 151 -14.35 39.68 1.08
N ALA A 152 -15.16 40.66 0.71
CA ALA A 152 -16.46 40.91 1.35
C ALA A 152 -17.45 39.73 1.21
N HIS A 153 -17.43 39.01 0.07
CA HIS A 153 -18.46 38.02 -0.27
C HIS A 153 -17.98 36.56 -0.13
N TYR A 154 -16.87 36.20 -0.77
CA TYR A 154 -16.33 34.85 -0.83
C TYR A 154 -14.80 34.88 -0.92
N ASP A 155 -14.11 33.89 -0.36
CA ASP A 155 -12.64 33.86 -0.34
C ASP A 155 -12.07 33.41 -1.68
N ILE A 156 -12.77 32.50 -2.37
CA ILE A 156 -12.30 31.88 -3.63
C ILE A 156 -13.46 31.49 -4.56
N ASN A 157 -13.21 31.42 -5.86
CA ASN A 157 -14.21 31.02 -6.87
C ASN A 157 -13.70 29.94 -7.85
N GLN A 158 -14.60 29.44 -8.71
CA GLN A 158 -14.34 28.35 -9.68
C GLN A 158 -13.23 28.65 -10.70
N SER A 159 -12.94 29.92 -11.03
CA SER A 159 -11.87 30.28 -11.98
C SER A 159 -10.49 30.41 -11.32
N GLN A 160 -10.44 30.46 -9.98
CA GLN A 160 -9.20 30.50 -9.20
C GLN A 160 -8.74 29.10 -8.76
N GLN A 161 -9.67 28.26 -8.28
CA GLN A 161 -9.41 26.86 -7.96
C GLN A 161 -10.63 26.00 -8.29
N PHE A 162 -10.42 24.88 -9.00
CA PHE A 162 -11.51 24.06 -9.51
C PHE A 162 -12.13 23.16 -8.42
N TYR A 163 -12.96 23.74 -7.57
CA TYR A 163 -13.65 23.05 -6.47
C TYR A 163 -14.97 22.40 -6.93
N VAL A 164 -15.02 21.07 -6.97
CA VAL A 164 -16.18 20.31 -7.46
C VAL A 164 -17.10 19.78 -6.34
N GLY A 165 -16.80 20.09 -5.08
CA GLY A 165 -17.54 19.57 -3.93
C GLY A 165 -17.17 18.12 -3.62
N ILE A 166 -18.17 17.28 -3.34
CA ILE A 166 -17.99 15.86 -3.02
C ILE A 166 -17.64 15.08 -4.30
N ARG A 167 -16.39 14.65 -4.41
CA ARG A 167 -15.91 13.71 -5.44
C ARG A 167 -15.30 12.46 -4.82
N LYS A 168 -15.34 11.33 -5.56
CA LYS A 168 -14.62 10.10 -5.19
C LYS A 168 -13.13 10.29 -5.47
N ALA A 169 -12.39 10.74 -4.46
CA ALA A 169 -10.98 11.11 -4.58
C ALA A 169 -10.15 10.68 -3.34
N PRO A 170 -10.01 9.36 -3.09
CA PRO A 170 -9.33 8.87 -1.90
C PRO A 170 -7.84 9.25 -1.84
N ARG A 171 -7.13 9.31 -2.99
CA ARG A 171 -5.69 9.65 -3.02
C ARG A 171 -5.48 11.14 -2.77
N MET A 172 -6.33 12.01 -3.32
CA MET A 172 -6.36 13.43 -2.94
C MET A 172 -6.72 13.60 -1.46
N ALA A 173 -7.69 12.85 -0.95
CA ALA A 173 -8.07 12.95 0.47
C ALA A 173 -6.94 12.51 1.42
N TYR A 174 -6.23 11.45 1.08
CA TYR A 174 -5.01 11.04 1.77
C TYR A 174 -3.88 12.08 1.63
N ALA A 175 -3.70 12.68 0.44
CA ALA A 175 -2.70 13.74 0.24
C ALA A 175 -3.00 14.99 1.09
N VAL A 176 -4.26 15.38 1.22
CA VAL A 176 -4.71 16.48 2.09
C VAL A 176 -4.53 16.15 3.57
N ASN A 177 -4.83 14.91 3.98
CA ASN A 177 -4.66 14.46 5.37
C ASN A 177 -3.18 14.32 5.76
N SER A 178 -2.36 13.66 4.93
CA SER A 178 -0.92 13.45 5.18
C SER A 178 -0.07 14.71 5.05
N THR A 179 -0.66 15.83 4.62
CA THR A 179 -0.06 17.17 4.62
C THR A 179 -0.83 18.15 5.52
N ARG A 180 -1.61 17.66 6.49
CA ARG A 180 -2.41 18.52 7.39
C ARG A 180 -1.51 19.57 8.07
N LYS A 181 -2.01 20.81 8.15
CA LYS A 181 -1.30 22.00 8.66
C LYS A 181 -0.04 22.45 7.89
N VAL A 182 0.34 21.80 6.78
CA VAL A 182 1.50 22.24 5.96
C VAL A 182 1.09 23.29 4.92
N ILE A 183 1.78 24.42 4.92
CA ILE A 183 1.75 25.50 3.89
C ILE A 183 3.18 25.88 3.48
N ILE A 184 3.33 26.67 2.42
CA ILE A 184 4.63 27.19 1.95
C ILE A 184 4.76 28.66 2.34
N THR A 185 5.91 29.02 2.92
CA THR A 185 6.25 30.39 3.34
C THR A 185 7.58 30.84 2.73
N TYR A 186 7.78 32.15 2.66
CA TYR A 186 9.05 32.79 2.30
C TYR A 186 9.25 34.02 3.20
N LYS A 187 10.39 34.09 3.90
CA LYS A 187 10.63 35.08 4.98
C LYS A 187 9.44 35.18 5.95
N GLY A 188 9.00 34.04 6.49
CA GLY A 188 7.85 33.92 7.41
C GLY A 188 6.45 34.12 6.78
N LYS A 189 6.33 34.89 5.70
CA LYS A 189 5.04 35.23 5.07
C LYS A 189 4.55 34.12 4.13
N THR A 190 3.23 33.94 4.03
CA THR A 190 2.60 32.93 3.13
C THR A 190 2.84 33.31 1.66
N ILE A 191 3.32 32.36 0.84
CA ILE A 191 3.65 32.67 -0.56
C ILE A 191 2.41 32.78 -1.46
N ILE A 192 2.57 33.44 -2.61
CA ILE A 192 1.66 33.24 -3.74
C ILE A 192 1.94 31.86 -4.36
N ALA A 193 1.18 30.84 -3.96
CA ALA A 193 1.33 29.46 -4.46
C ALA A 193 0.61 29.24 -5.80
N ALA A 194 1.00 29.99 -6.84
CA ALA A 194 0.45 29.82 -8.19
C ALA A 194 0.92 28.50 -8.82
N TYR A 195 0.02 27.77 -9.48
CA TYR A 195 0.30 26.54 -10.22
C TYR A 195 -0.50 26.48 -11.53
N SER A 196 -0.10 25.60 -12.45
CA SER A 196 -0.80 25.38 -13.72
C SER A 196 -0.64 23.93 -14.21
N ALA A 197 -1.58 23.47 -15.05
CA ALA A 197 -1.62 22.08 -15.52
C ALA A 197 -0.45 21.68 -16.44
N ASN A 198 0.14 22.64 -17.17
CA ASN A 198 1.38 22.41 -17.90
C ASN A 198 2.14 23.71 -18.19
N SER A 199 3.47 23.62 -18.24
CA SER A 199 4.36 24.77 -18.50
C SER A 199 4.64 25.01 -19.98
N GLY A 200 4.45 24.00 -20.85
CA GLY A 200 4.92 24.01 -22.23
C GLY A 200 6.44 23.92 -22.37
N GLY A 201 7.15 23.51 -21.30
CA GLY A 201 8.61 23.39 -21.23
C GLY A 201 9.30 24.54 -20.48
N TYR A 202 8.55 25.58 -20.10
CA TYR A 202 9.06 26.76 -19.40
C TYR A 202 8.03 27.25 -18.37
N VAL A 203 8.37 27.20 -17.09
CA VAL A 203 7.59 27.83 -16.01
C VAL A 203 7.59 29.34 -16.25
N ALA A 204 6.42 29.97 -16.11
CA ALA A 204 6.25 31.40 -16.34
C ALA A 204 6.87 32.25 -15.21
N ASP A 205 7.42 33.42 -15.54
CA ASP A 205 7.75 34.43 -14.52
C ASP A 205 6.48 35.18 -14.12
N PHE A 206 6.33 35.48 -12.83
CA PHE A 206 5.19 36.27 -12.34
C PHE A 206 5.04 37.61 -13.07
N ARG A 207 6.16 38.28 -13.37
CA ARG A 207 6.21 39.61 -13.99
C ARG A 207 5.70 39.60 -15.43
N THR A 208 5.88 38.47 -16.14
CA THR A 208 5.39 38.30 -17.52
C THR A 208 3.88 38.11 -17.56
N LEU A 209 3.30 37.42 -16.57
CA LEU A 209 1.87 37.12 -16.52
C LEU A 209 1.01 38.22 -15.88
N TRP A 210 1.51 38.86 -14.82
CA TRP A 210 0.72 39.77 -13.96
C TRP A 210 1.41 41.11 -13.64
N GLY A 211 2.62 41.36 -14.17
CA GLY A 211 3.35 42.60 -13.91
C GLY A 211 3.92 42.74 -12.49
N GLY A 212 4.19 43.99 -12.08
CA GLY A 212 4.75 44.36 -10.77
C GLY A 212 6.21 43.93 -10.52
N LYS A 213 6.69 44.15 -9.29
CA LYS A 213 8.07 43.80 -8.84
C LYS A 213 8.36 42.28 -8.89
N GLY A 214 7.31 41.44 -8.86
CA GLY A 214 7.42 39.97 -8.87
C GLY A 214 7.95 39.38 -7.57
N TYR A 215 8.22 38.07 -7.56
CA TYR A 215 8.63 37.34 -6.35
C TYR A 215 9.87 36.47 -6.58
N PRO A 216 10.83 36.38 -5.64
CA PRO A 216 12.02 35.53 -5.77
C PRO A 216 11.71 34.05 -6.01
N TYR A 217 10.57 33.57 -5.51
CA TYR A 217 10.11 32.18 -5.63
C TYR A 217 9.19 31.92 -6.83
N LEU A 218 8.79 32.95 -7.62
CA LEU A 218 8.00 32.81 -8.86
C LEU A 218 8.77 33.36 -10.07
N ARG A 219 9.98 32.82 -10.28
CA ARG A 219 10.84 33.13 -11.42
C ARG A 219 10.71 32.07 -12.52
N ALA A 220 10.97 32.47 -13.76
CA ALA A 220 11.04 31.56 -14.90
C ALA A 220 12.04 30.41 -14.64
N ARG A 221 11.66 29.18 -15.01
CA ARG A 221 12.53 27.99 -14.97
C ARG A 221 12.23 27.06 -16.15
N LYS A 222 13.27 26.42 -16.69
CA LYS A 222 13.13 25.35 -17.69
C LYS A 222 12.47 24.13 -17.04
N ASP A 223 11.45 23.58 -17.68
CA ASP A 223 10.72 22.38 -17.23
C ASP A 223 10.94 21.23 -18.21
N THR A 224 11.82 20.31 -17.83
CA THR A 224 12.14 19.11 -18.60
C THR A 224 11.09 18.00 -18.45
N TRP A 225 10.23 18.06 -17.43
CA TRP A 225 9.30 16.99 -17.04
C TRP A 225 7.96 17.07 -17.76
N SER A 226 7.53 18.28 -18.15
CA SER A 226 6.33 18.46 -18.99
C SER A 226 6.47 17.89 -20.42
N ARG A 227 7.68 17.59 -20.90
CA ARG A 227 7.90 17.14 -22.29
C ARG A 227 7.20 15.80 -22.56
N GLY A 228 6.27 15.80 -23.52
CA GLY A 228 5.55 14.59 -23.95
C GLY A 228 4.27 14.28 -23.15
N THR A 229 3.90 15.12 -22.18
CA THR A 229 2.62 14.99 -21.46
C THR A 229 1.44 15.41 -22.35
N LYS A 230 0.24 14.95 -21.98
CA LYS A 230 -1.01 15.48 -22.52
C LYS A 230 -1.10 16.97 -22.17
N ASN A 231 -1.25 17.83 -23.18
CA ASN A 231 -1.19 19.30 -23.09
C ASN A 231 0.21 19.95 -23.05
N TYR A 232 1.31 19.25 -23.36
CA TYR A 232 2.63 19.90 -23.56
C TYR A 232 2.63 20.96 -24.69
N ARG A 233 1.73 20.82 -25.66
CA ARG A 233 1.42 21.83 -26.68
C ARG A 233 -0.10 21.94 -26.81
N TRP A 234 -0.63 23.16 -26.83
CA TRP A 234 -2.07 23.40 -26.62
C TRP A 234 -2.87 23.46 -27.91
N GLY A 235 -3.01 22.28 -28.48
CA GLY A 235 -3.21 22.20 -29.90
C GLY A 235 -1.95 22.68 -30.58
N PRO A 236 -2.09 22.85 -31.87
CA PRO A 236 -2.07 24.26 -32.24
C PRO A 236 -3.49 24.75 -32.74
N ILE A 237 -3.80 26.05 -32.96
CA ILE A 237 -5.13 26.70 -33.30
C ILE A 237 -5.02 27.86 -34.36
N LYS A 238 -5.83 27.88 -35.46
CA LYS A 238 -5.81 28.84 -36.63
C LYS A 238 -6.93 29.92 -36.62
N PHE A 239 -6.71 31.08 -37.25
CA PHE A 239 -7.73 32.12 -37.50
C PHE A 239 -7.59 32.76 -38.91
N SER A 240 -8.69 33.23 -39.51
CA SER A 240 -8.68 34.15 -40.66
C SER A 240 -8.51 35.61 -40.18
N ARG A 241 -8.05 36.51 -41.05
CA ARG A 241 -7.90 37.95 -40.71
C ARG A 241 -9.23 38.57 -40.29
N ALA A 242 -10.29 38.37 -41.08
CA ALA A 242 -11.64 38.83 -40.75
C ALA A 242 -12.13 38.32 -39.38
N ARG A 243 -11.83 37.06 -39.01
CA ARG A 243 -12.21 36.53 -37.69
C ARG A 243 -11.41 37.17 -36.56
N LEU A 244 -10.13 37.47 -36.76
CA LEU A 244 -9.32 38.21 -35.78
C LEU A 244 -9.85 39.63 -35.60
N GLN A 245 -10.10 40.37 -36.69
CA GLN A 245 -10.66 41.71 -36.68
C GLN A 245 -12.03 41.77 -35.97
N SER A 246 -12.93 40.83 -36.27
CA SER A 246 -14.22 40.69 -35.58
C SER A 246 -14.07 40.45 -34.07
N ILE A 247 -13.12 39.59 -33.65
CA ILE A 247 -12.83 39.36 -32.23
C ILE A 247 -12.27 40.62 -31.57
N PHE A 248 -11.37 41.35 -32.23
CA PHE A 248 -10.77 42.57 -31.69
C PHE A 248 -11.80 43.71 -31.57
N LYS A 249 -12.59 43.99 -32.63
CA LYS A 249 -13.68 44.98 -32.60
C LYS A 249 -14.68 44.68 -31.48
N LYS A 250 -15.09 43.42 -31.30
CA LYS A 250 -15.98 42.98 -30.21
C LYS A 250 -15.39 43.17 -28.79
N ASN A 251 -14.07 43.29 -28.65
CA ASN A 251 -13.41 43.54 -27.37
C ASN A 251 -12.86 44.98 -27.26
N GLY A 252 -13.43 45.94 -28.00
CA GLY A 252 -13.07 47.36 -27.91
C GLY A 252 -11.73 47.73 -28.56
N VAL A 253 -11.25 46.91 -29.51
CA VAL A 253 -10.02 47.18 -30.28
C VAL A 253 -10.38 47.33 -31.75
N ASN A 254 -10.60 48.57 -32.18
CA ASN A 254 -10.67 48.94 -33.59
C ASN A 254 -9.28 49.39 -34.07
N VAL A 255 -8.85 48.90 -35.23
CA VAL A 255 -7.56 49.25 -35.88
C VAL A 255 -7.74 49.37 -37.40
N GLY A 256 -8.97 49.59 -37.88
CA GLY A 256 -9.30 49.44 -39.30
C GLY A 256 -9.12 47.99 -39.78
N THR A 257 -8.62 47.81 -41.00
CA THR A 257 -8.33 46.50 -41.60
C THR A 257 -7.14 45.86 -40.91
N PHE A 258 -7.34 44.72 -40.24
CA PHE A 258 -6.29 44.03 -39.49
C PHE A 258 -5.18 43.53 -40.42
N THR A 259 -3.95 44.02 -40.24
CA THR A 259 -2.78 43.64 -41.06
C THR A 259 -1.92 42.60 -40.35
N GLY A 260 -1.69 42.73 -39.03
CA GLY A 260 -0.77 41.84 -38.31
C GLY A 260 -0.67 41.99 -36.79
N LEU A 261 0.30 41.25 -36.23
CA LEU A 261 0.58 41.18 -34.78
C LEU A 261 2.07 41.36 -34.52
N ARG A 262 2.45 42.29 -33.64
CA ARG A 262 3.81 42.42 -33.10
C ARG A 262 3.84 41.88 -31.66
N PHE A 263 4.90 41.16 -31.29
CA PHE A 263 5.06 40.60 -29.94
C PHE A 263 6.22 41.28 -29.23
N SER A 264 6.01 41.67 -27.97
CA SER A 264 7.09 42.15 -27.09
C SER A 264 8.21 41.12 -26.90
N LYS A 265 9.43 41.60 -26.60
CA LYS A 265 10.61 40.79 -26.28
C LYS A 265 10.28 39.75 -25.20
N ARG A 266 10.77 38.52 -25.40
CA ARG A 266 10.42 37.36 -24.58
C ARG A 266 11.49 37.10 -23.53
N GLY A 267 11.08 36.85 -22.30
CA GLY A 267 11.99 36.43 -21.23
C GLY A 267 12.42 34.97 -21.34
N SER A 268 13.12 34.49 -20.31
CA SER A 268 13.55 33.10 -20.15
C SER A 268 12.37 32.11 -20.02
N ASP A 269 11.15 32.59 -19.74
CA ASP A 269 9.91 31.81 -19.81
C ASP A 269 9.32 31.66 -21.22
N ARG A 270 9.96 32.28 -22.22
CA ARG A 270 9.59 32.29 -23.65
C ARG A 270 8.21 32.89 -23.98
N ARG A 271 7.58 33.61 -23.04
CA ARG A 271 6.28 34.28 -23.23
C ARG A 271 6.49 35.75 -23.59
N PRO A 272 5.65 36.34 -24.47
CA PRO A 272 5.58 37.79 -24.62
C PRO A 272 4.79 38.37 -23.44
N LYS A 273 5.12 39.59 -23.03
CA LYS A 273 4.40 40.32 -21.96
C LYS A 273 3.15 41.01 -22.52
N LYS A 274 3.34 41.75 -23.62
CA LYS A 274 2.31 42.44 -24.42
C LYS A 274 2.29 41.94 -25.87
N VAL A 275 1.15 42.10 -26.54
CA VAL A 275 0.93 41.92 -27.98
C VAL A 275 0.36 43.21 -28.55
N THR A 276 0.91 43.69 -29.66
CA THR A 276 0.40 44.84 -30.40
C THR A 276 -0.36 44.35 -31.62
N ILE A 277 -1.64 44.70 -31.70
CA ILE A 277 -2.54 44.44 -32.82
C ILE A 277 -2.40 45.62 -33.78
N VAL A 278 -2.15 45.35 -35.06
CA VAL A 278 -1.88 46.38 -36.09
C VAL A 278 -2.91 46.24 -37.22
N GLY A 279 -3.39 47.37 -37.72
CA GLY A 279 -4.22 47.47 -38.92
C GLY A 279 -4.04 48.80 -39.65
N SER A 280 -4.86 49.07 -40.65
CA SER A 280 -4.78 50.31 -41.46
C SER A 280 -5.08 51.57 -40.66
N GLY A 281 -5.96 51.50 -39.65
CA GLY A 281 -6.29 52.61 -38.74
C GLY A 281 -5.42 52.63 -37.47
N GLY A 282 -4.14 52.28 -37.58
CA GLY A 282 -3.18 52.33 -36.46
C GLY A 282 -3.02 51.01 -35.67
N SER A 283 -2.67 51.11 -34.39
CA SER A 283 -2.35 49.93 -33.57
C SER A 283 -2.74 50.04 -32.09
N LYS A 284 -3.03 48.89 -31.46
CA LYS A 284 -3.36 48.82 -30.03
C LYS A 284 -2.55 47.74 -29.33
N THR A 285 -1.90 48.09 -28.22
CA THR A 285 -1.11 47.15 -27.42
C THR A 285 -1.89 46.66 -26.20
N VAL A 286 -1.95 45.34 -26.03
CA VAL A 286 -2.70 44.63 -24.97
C VAL A 286 -1.82 43.60 -24.24
N TRP A 287 -2.22 43.16 -23.05
CA TRP A 287 -1.50 42.10 -22.34
C TRP A 287 -1.66 40.74 -23.02
N ALA A 288 -0.55 40.02 -23.16
CA ALA A 288 -0.53 38.71 -23.83
C ALA A 288 -1.25 37.62 -23.02
N HIS A 289 -1.16 37.72 -21.69
CA HIS A 289 -1.91 36.89 -20.75
C HIS A 289 -3.16 37.64 -20.28
N GLY A 290 -4.27 36.93 -20.06
CA GLY A 290 -5.52 37.51 -19.55
C GLY A 290 -6.36 38.21 -20.62
N GLN A 291 -5.81 39.16 -21.38
CA GLN A 291 -6.53 39.83 -22.48
C GLN A 291 -6.42 39.02 -23.79
N PHE A 292 -5.31 39.16 -24.52
CA PHE A 292 -5.15 38.58 -25.86
C PHE A 292 -5.37 37.06 -25.91
N SER A 293 -4.83 36.33 -24.92
CA SER A 293 -5.04 34.88 -24.82
C SER A 293 -6.51 34.49 -24.58
N SER A 294 -7.28 35.31 -23.87
CA SER A 294 -8.69 35.02 -23.54
C SER A 294 -9.59 35.27 -24.74
N TRP A 295 -9.44 36.41 -25.42
CA TRP A 295 -10.20 36.77 -26.62
C TRP A 295 -10.13 35.71 -27.72
N LEU A 296 -8.96 35.07 -27.86
CA LEU A 296 -8.69 34.01 -28.83
C LEU A 296 -8.88 32.58 -28.27
N GLY A 297 -9.33 32.41 -27.03
CA GLY A 297 -9.52 31.10 -26.41
C GLY A 297 -8.23 30.26 -26.25
N LEU A 298 -7.07 30.90 -26.21
CA LEU A 298 -5.76 30.25 -26.10
C LEU A 298 -5.54 29.76 -24.67
N LYS A 299 -5.09 28.50 -24.54
CA LYS A 299 -4.85 27.87 -23.22
C LYS A 299 -3.58 28.35 -22.51
N SER A 300 -2.77 29.19 -23.15
CA SER A 300 -1.52 29.73 -22.59
C SER A 300 -1.07 30.98 -23.36
N SER A 301 -0.37 31.88 -22.67
CA SER A 301 0.37 32.98 -23.30
C SER A 301 1.68 32.54 -23.98
N LEU A 302 2.08 31.26 -23.84
CA LEU A 302 3.19 30.67 -24.59
C LEU A 302 2.76 30.38 -26.04
N MET A 303 2.65 31.46 -26.82
CA MET A 303 2.11 31.46 -28.19
C MET A 303 3.17 31.88 -29.21
N TYR A 304 3.02 31.43 -30.46
CA TYR A 304 3.86 31.78 -31.61
C TYR A 304 3.00 31.89 -32.86
N VAL A 305 3.19 32.95 -33.64
CA VAL A 305 2.60 33.11 -34.99
C VAL A 305 3.50 32.45 -36.02
N ARG A 306 2.90 31.85 -37.05
CA ARG A 306 3.55 31.56 -38.33
C ARG A 306 2.80 32.34 -39.40
N LYS A 307 3.52 33.08 -40.25
CA LYS A 307 2.93 33.69 -41.47
C LYS A 307 2.39 32.55 -42.35
N GLY A 308 1.27 32.80 -43.01
CA GLY A 308 0.67 31.91 -43.99
C GLY A 308 0.85 32.45 -45.41
N ASP A 309 0.12 31.81 -46.33
CA ASP A 309 -0.04 32.04 -47.77
C ASP A 309 -0.77 33.35 -48.13
N GLY A 310 -0.41 34.47 -47.51
CA GLY A 310 -0.97 35.78 -47.81
C GLY A 310 -2.40 36.03 -47.27
N SER A 311 -3.25 35.01 -47.12
CA SER A 311 -4.67 35.14 -46.71
C SER A 311 -4.98 34.67 -45.27
N THR A 312 -4.21 33.74 -44.69
CA THR A 312 -4.49 33.17 -43.35
C THR A 312 -3.39 33.35 -42.32
N LEU A 313 -3.74 33.82 -41.12
CA LEU A 313 -2.77 33.97 -40.02
C LEU A 313 -2.74 32.70 -39.16
N SER A 314 -1.82 31.80 -39.52
CA SER A 314 -1.59 30.58 -38.75
C SER A 314 -0.76 30.88 -37.49
N ILE A 315 -1.40 31.46 -36.46
CA ILE A 315 -1.10 30.98 -35.10
C ILE A 315 -1.13 29.46 -35.22
N ASN A 316 -0.02 28.81 -34.88
CA ASN A 316 0.25 27.45 -35.38
C ASN A 316 -0.97 26.56 -35.12
N ALA A 317 -1.41 25.76 -36.13
CA ALA A 317 -2.43 24.65 -36.29
C ALA A 317 -2.01 23.17 -36.06
N SER A 318 -2.92 22.19 -35.82
CA SER A 318 -2.95 20.87 -36.53
C SER A 318 -3.56 19.65 -35.78
N THR A 319 -4.66 19.09 -36.32
CA THR A 319 -4.69 17.83 -37.11
C THR A 319 -5.74 17.97 -38.24
N LYS A 320 -5.62 17.26 -39.39
CA LYS A 320 -6.35 17.57 -40.65
C LYS A 320 -7.09 16.35 -41.29
N ARG A 321 -8.10 16.63 -42.13
CA ARG A 321 -8.76 15.72 -43.11
C ARG A 321 -7.80 15.39 -44.29
N LEU A 322 -7.92 14.21 -44.90
CA LEU A 322 -7.09 13.76 -46.04
C LEU A 322 -7.65 14.26 -47.39
N ARG A 323 -6.76 14.56 -48.36
CA ARG A 323 -7.10 14.97 -49.73
C ARG A 323 -7.16 13.76 -50.70
N PRO A 324 -7.89 13.84 -51.84
CA PRO A 324 -7.83 12.84 -52.91
C PRO A 324 -6.40 12.65 -53.43
N ARG A 325 -6.07 11.43 -53.89
CA ARG A 325 -4.79 10.98 -54.45
C ARG A 325 -3.53 11.22 -53.57
N GLN A 326 -3.68 11.81 -52.38
CA GLN A 326 -2.60 12.06 -51.44
C GLN A 326 -1.92 10.74 -51.02
N PRO A 327 -0.58 10.61 -51.05
CA PRO A 327 0.10 9.38 -50.69
C PRO A 327 0.04 9.12 -49.18
N ILE A 328 -0.48 7.94 -48.83
CA ILE A 328 -0.65 7.46 -47.46
C ILE A 328 0.35 6.32 -47.22
N SER A 329 1.30 6.53 -46.32
CA SER A 329 2.23 5.52 -45.82
C SER A 329 1.61 4.79 -44.63
N ILE A 330 1.27 3.52 -44.81
CA ILE A 330 0.73 2.61 -43.79
C ILE A 330 1.85 1.70 -43.31
N TYR A 331 2.05 1.62 -41.99
CA TYR A 331 2.97 0.68 -41.38
C TYR A 331 2.32 -0.09 -40.23
N GLY A 332 2.77 -1.32 -39.97
CA GLY A 332 2.25 -2.13 -38.89
C GLY A 332 3.07 -3.39 -38.65
N LYS A 333 2.77 -4.08 -37.55
CA LYS A 333 3.53 -5.23 -37.05
C LYS A 333 2.58 -6.38 -36.73
N VAL A 334 2.91 -7.60 -37.15
CA VAL A 334 2.06 -8.80 -37.03
C VAL A 334 2.84 -9.89 -36.28
N ARG A 335 2.16 -10.78 -35.55
CA ARG A 335 2.80 -11.91 -34.84
C ARG A 335 1.85 -13.12 -34.83
N PRO A 336 2.35 -14.37 -34.91
CA PRO A 336 3.75 -14.82 -35.05
C PRO A 336 4.11 -15.37 -36.46
N SER A 337 5.40 -15.72 -36.68
CA SER A 337 6.07 -16.13 -37.95
C SER A 337 6.15 -15.02 -39.03
N LYS A 338 7.35 -14.55 -39.43
CA LYS A 338 8.36 -15.17 -40.34
C LYS A 338 7.81 -15.35 -41.76
N SER A 339 8.06 -14.33 -42.60
CA SER A 339 7.67 -14.19 -44.02
C SER A 339 6.16 -14.34 -44.33
N GLY A 340 5.73 -13.74 -45.45
CA GLY A 340 4.33 -13.73 -45.88
C GLY A 340 3.86 -12.36 -46.37
N THR A 341 2.73 -12.33 -47.06
CA THR A 341 2.21 -11.12 -47.73
C THR A 341 1.08 -10.47 -46.92
N ALA A 342 1.30 -9.22 -46.50
CA ALA A 342 0.30 -8.40 -45.84
C ALA A 342 -0.68 -7.79 -46.86
N VAL A 343 -1.94 -8.17 -46.77
CA VAL A 343 -3.04 -7.62 -47.56
C VAL A 343 -3.64 -6.43 -46.82
N ILE A 344 -3.38 -5.23 -47.33
CA ILE A 344 -3.94 -3.98 -46.81
C ILE A 344 -5.28 -3.73 -47.51
N ARG A 345 -6.30 -3.38 -46.72
CA ARG A 345 -7.69 -3.22 -47.16
C ARG A 345 -8.30 -1.97 -46.55
N TYR A 346 -9.29 -1.38 -47.22
CA TYR A 346 -9.99 -0.17 -46.78
C TYR A 346 -11.50 -0.25 -47.06
N LYS A 347 -12.28 0.61 -46.39
CA LYS A 347 -13.68 0.87 -46.73
C LYS A 347 -14.11 2.30 -46.40
N LYS A 348 -15.12 2.80 -47.10
CA LYS A 348 -15.84 4.06 -46.82
C LYS A 348 -17.07 3.72 -45.98
N GLY A 349 -17.17 4.22 -44.75
CA GLY A 349 -18.34 3.99 -43.88
C GLY A 349 -18.75 2.51 -43.69
N ARG A 350 -20.00 2.19 -44.06
CA ARG A 350 -20.59 0.84 -43.95
C ARG A 350 -20.23 -0.11 -45.11
N SER A 351 -19.75 0.37 -46.25
CA SER A 351 -19.53 -0.40 -47.49
C SER A 351 -18.62 -1.64 -47.36
N LYS A 352 -18.72 -2.57 -48.34
CA LYS A 352 -17.85 -3.75 -48.49
C LYS A 352 -16.35 -3.36 -48.47
N TRP A 353 -15.49 -4.26 -47.98
CA TRP A 353 -14.04 -4.02 -47.90
C TRP A 353 -13.37 -4.20 -49.25
N ARG A 354 -12.57 -3.21 -49.69
CA ARG A 354 -11.73 -3.29 -50.89
C ARG A 354 -10.26 -3.50 -50.55
N THR A 355 -9.51 -4.22 -51.37
CA THR A 355 -8.05 -4.39 -51.22
C THR A 355 -7.34 -3.16 -51.77
N ALA A 356 -6.36 -2.65 -51.02
CA ALA A 356 -5.59 -1.44 -51.35
C ALA A 356 -4.22 -1.77 -51.93
N LYS A 357 -3.50 -2.72 -51.31
CA LYS A 357 -2.19 -3.21 -51.77
C LYS A 357 -1.83 -4.51 -51.03
N ARG A 358 -1.12 -5.41 -51.70
CA ARG A 358 -0.44 -6.58 -51.11
C ARG A 358 1.06 -6.26 -50.98
N VAL A 359 1.69 -6.56 -49.84
CA VAL A 359 3.12 -6.24 -49.58
C VAL A 359 3.80 -7.36 -48.79
N LYS A 360 4.95 -7.86 -49.26
CA LYS A 360 5.78 -8.84 -48.53
C LYS A 360 6.26 -8.25 -47.19
N LEU A 361 6.22 -9.05 -46.11
CA LEU A 361 6.73 -8.68 -44.80
C LEU A 361 8.26 -8.66 -44.78
N VAL A 362 8.84 -7.65 -44.13
CA VAL A 362 10.26 -7.62 -43.77
C VAL A 362 10.36 -7.92 -42.28
N GLY A 363 10.77 -9.14 -41.94
CA GLY A 363 10.68 -9.68 -40.58
C GLY A 363 9.22 -9.84 -40.13
N ASP A 364 8.78 -9.02 -39.17
CA ASP A 364 7.41 -9.01 -38.65
C ASP A 364 6.67 -7.66 -38.93
N VAL A 365 7.21 -6.85 -39.84
CA VAL A 365 6.72 -5.49 -40.18
C VAL A 365 6.36 -5.43 -41.67
N TYR A 366 5.25 -4.74 -41.99
CA TYR A 366 4.93 -4.32 -43.36
C TYR A 366 4.92 -2.78 -43.45
N ARG A 367 5.29 -2.26 -44.62
CA ARG A 367 5.20 -0.83 -44.97
C ARG A 367 4.67 -0.71 -46.40
N ALA A 368 3.59 0.04 -46.58
CA ALA A 368 3.03 0.31 -47.90
C ALA A 368 2.81 1.80 -48.10
N LYS A 369 2.98 2.28 -49.33
CA LYS A 369 2.43 3.54 -49.82
C LYS A 369 1.22 3.21 -50.70
N ILE A 370 0.08 3.86 -50.43
CA ILE A 370 -1.14 3.78 -51.25
C ILE A 370 -1.68 5.18 -51.53
N ARG A 371 -2.48 5.32 -52.60
CA ARG A 371 -3.25 6.53 -52.93
C ARG A 371 -4.73 6.14 -53.00
N LEU A 372 -5.64 7.04 -52.64
CA LEU A 372 -7.09 6.82 -52.68
C LEU A 372 -7.78 7.95 -53.42
N ASN A 373 -8.75 7.62 -54.28
CA ASN A 373 -9.22 8.55 -55.31
C ASN A 373 -10.27 9.57 -54.85
N SER A 374 -10.76 9.54 -53.60
CA SER A 374 -11.78 10.50 -53.12
C SER A 374 -11.59 11.01 -51.67
N ALA A 375 -12.18 12.16 -51.34
CA ALA A 375 -11.98 12.91 -50.08
C ALA A 375 -12.85 12.41 -48.90
N ALA A 376 -12.88 11.09 -48.65
CA ALA A 376 -13.79 10.46 -47.69
C ALA A 376 -13.15 10.09 -46.32
N ARG A 377 -14.00 9.72 -45.36
CA ARG A 377 -13.58 9.06 -44.10
C ARG A 377 -13.43 7.55 -44.36
N TYR A 378 -12.19 7.07 -44.39
CA TYR A 378 -11.86 5.67 -44.60
C TYR A 378 -11.52 4.93 -43.30
N VAL A 379 -11.91 3.66 -43.23
CA VAL A 379 -11.45 2.69 -42.22
C VAL A 379 -10.49 1.73 -42.92
N PHE A 380 -9.35 1.44 -42.30
CA PHE A 380 -8.31 0.57 -42.85
C PHE A 380 -8.11 -0.67 -41.99
N SER A 381 -7.68 -1.75 -42.64
CA SER A 381 -7.30 -3.04 -42.03
C SER A 381 -6.08 -3.58 -42.77
N ALA A 382 -5.25 -4.37 -42.10
CA ALA A 382 -4.26 -5.19 -42.76
C ALA A 382 -4.33 -6.61 -42.21
N LYS A 383 -4.28 -7.61 -43.08
CA LYS A 383 -4.29 -9.03 -42.74
C LYS A 383 -3.03 -9.72 -43.25
N VAL A 384 -2.57 -10.73 -42.52
CA VAL A 384 -1.60 -11.73 -42.99
C VAL A 384 -2.26 -13.08 -42.74
N GLY A 385 -2.60 -13.80 -43.82
CA GLY A 385 -3.56 -14.91 -43.75
C GLY A 385 -4.87 -14.52 -43.07
N SER A 386 -5.34 -15.34 -42.13
CA SER A 386 -6.52 -15.08 -41.31
C SER A 386 -6.35 -13.98 -40.24
N THR A 387 -5.11 -13.58 -39.92
CA THR A 387 -4.80 -12.75 -38.74
C THR A 387 -4.81 -11.25 -39.04
N ASN A 388 -5.53 -10.48 -38.21
CA ASN A 388 -5.57 -9.01 -38.28
C ASN A 388 -4.34 -8.35 -37.60
N SER A 389 -3.71 -7.40 -38.30
CA SER A 389 -2.61 -6.58 -37.80
C SER A 389 -2.98 -5.80 -36.53
N ARG A 390 -2.03 -5.71 -35.59
CA ARG A 390 -2.20 -5.04 -34.29
C ARG A 390 -1.31 -3.81 -34.22
N ASN A 391 -1.90 -2.67 -33.87
CA ASN A 391 -1.23 -1.36 -33.79
C ASN A 391 -0.72 -0.87 -35.15
N MET A 392 -1.52 -1.08 -36.21
CA MET A 392 -1.30 -0.40 -37.49
C MET A 392 -1.32 1.13 -37.27
N ILE A 393 -0.41 1.82 -37.95
CA ILE A 393 -0.28 3.27 -37.92
C ILE A 393 -0.32 3.77 -39.37
N ILE A 394 -1.15 4.78 -39.57
CA ILE A 394 -1.41 5.38 -40.87
C ILE A 394 -0.82 6.78 -40.83
N THR A 395 -0.04 7.12 -41.85
CA THR A 395 0.65 8.40 -41.96
C THR A 395 0.43 8.98 -43.34
N ALA A 396 -0.25 10.11 -43.44
CA ALA A 396 -0.17 10.93 -44.65
C ALA A 396 1.08 11.80 -44.49
N ALA A 397 2.04 11.66 -45.42
CA ALA A 397 3.32 12.37 -45.38
C ALA A 397 4.03 12.35 -43.98
N GLY A 398 4.23 11.17 -43.40
CA GLY A 398 5.26 10.97 -42.37
C GLY A 398 4.92 11.25 -40.89
N LYS A 399 3.65 11.44 -40.49
CA LYS A 399 3.27 11.55 -39.05
C LYS A 399 2.27 10.49 -38.58
N ALA A 400 2.59 9.85 -37.45
CA ALA A 400 1.89 8.71 -36.84
C ALA A 400 0.51 9.04 -36.24
N VAL A 401 -0.54 8.31 -36.67
CA VAL A 401 -1.90 8.37 -36.11
C VAL A 401 -2.25 7.10 -35.32
N LYS A 402 -2.89 7.24 -34.15
CA LYS A 402 -3.38 6.11 -33.33
C LYS A 402 -4.67 5.49 -33.89
N VAL A 403 -4.66 4.19 -34.14
CA VAL A 403 -5.84 3.41 -34.58
C VAL A 403 -6.57 2.76 -33.39
N ARG A 404 -7.91 2.84 -33.36
CA ARG A 404 -8.77 2.05 -32.44
C ARG A 404 -8.81 0.59 -32.91
N ARG A 405 -8.51 -0.37 -32.03
CA ARG A 405 -8.67 -1.81 -32.32
C ARG A 405 -10.14 -2.24 -32.27
N ALA A 406 -10.52 -3.15 -33.15
CA ALA A 406 -11.61 -4.09 -32.91
C ALA A 406 -11.14 -5.23 -31.98
N LYS A 407 -12.05 -5.78 -31.16
CA LYS A 407 -11.88 -7.09 -30.47
C LYS A 407 -12.08 -8.21 -31.54
N LYS A 408 -11.66 -9.47 -31.38
CA LYS A 408 -11.43 -10.35 -30.20
C LYS A 408 -10.33 -11.42 -30.54
N ALA A 409 -10.28 -12.53 -29.81
CA ALA A 409 -9.52 -13.80 -30.06
C ALA A 409 -8.05 -13.95 -29.55
N ARG A 410 -7.67 -15.23 -29.34
CA ARG A 410 -6.77 -15.84 -28.31
C ARG A 410 -5.30 -16.07 -28.74
N LYS A 411 -4.41 -16.25 -27.73
CA LYS A 411 -3.12 -17.03 -27.67
C LYS A 411 -2.08 -16.74 -28.78
N LYS A 412 -0.78 -17.11 -28.72
CA LYS A 412 0.06 -17.87 -27.76
C LYS A 412 1.45 -17.14 -27.63
N SER A 413 2.42 -17.79 -26.97
CA SER A 413 3.86 -17.48 -26.83
C SER A 413 4.59 -17.13 -28.17
N SER A 414 5.82 -16.60 -28.23
CA SER A 414 6.96 -16.61 -27.28
C SER A 414 7.84 -15.35 -27.42
N ALA A 415 8.68 -15.07 -26.41
CA ALA A 415 9.69 -14.01 -26.45
C ALA A 415 10.96 -14.42 -25.68
N LYS A 416 11.87 -15.16 -26.34
CA LYS A 416 13.25 -15.39 -25.90
C LYS A 416 14.20 -14.92 -27.02
N LYS A 417 14.99 -13.86 -26.75
CA LYS A 417 16.43 -13.73 -27.09
C LYS A 417 17.02 -12.32 -26.80
N ASN A 418 16.33 -11.22 -27.08
CA ASN A 418 16.93 -9.87 -26.95
C ASN A 418 16.88 -9.25 -25.54
N LYS A 419 17.58 -9.89 -24.58
CA LYS A 419 17.82 -9.37 -23.22
C LYS A 419 19.26 -8.85 -22.98
N SER A 420 20.20 -9.07 -23.91
CA SER A 420 21.65 -8.94 -23.66
C SER A 420 22.28 -7.57 -23.94
N ARG A 421 21.70 -6.69 -24.78
CA ARG A 421 22.36 -5.45 -25.26
C ARG A 421 21.83 -4.11 -24.72
N LYS A 422 21.03 -4.09 -23.65
CA LYS A 422 20.56 -2.84 -22.98
C LYS A 422 20.91 -2.72 -21.48
N SER A 423 21.71 -3.64 -20.96
CA SER A 423 22.13 -3.72 -19.56
C SER A 423 23.44 -2.99 -19.23
N SER A 424 24.23 -2.58 -20.24
CA SER A 424 25.57 -2.01 -20.05
C SER A 424 25.59 -0.53 -19.63
N LEU A 425 24.66 0.30 -20.13
CA LEU A 425 24.74 1.76 -20.01
C LEU A 425 24.04 2.39 -18.78
N ILE A 426 23.51 1.59 -17.86
CA ILE A 426 22.83 2.08 -16.62
C ILE A 426 23.65 1.79 -15.35
N ARG A 427 24.84 1.17 -15.47
CA ARG A 427 25.53 0.53 -14.32
C ARG A 427 26.52 1.40 -13.50
N LYS A 428 26.68 2.70 -13.78
CA LYS A 428 27.61 3.60 -13.07
C LYS A 428 26.90 4.59 -12.11
N ALA A 429 26.11 4.06 -11.17
CA ALA A 429 25.60 4.82 -10.01
C ALA A 429 25.37 3.95 -8.75
N GLY A 430 26.38 3.15 -8.36
CA GLY A 430 26.64 2.89 -6.93
C GLY A 430 25.83 1.83 -6.15
N THR A 431 25.25 0.79 -6.77
CA THR A 431 24.62 -0.32 -6.02
C THR A 431 25.61 -1.42 -5.60
N ARG A 432 26.56 -1.11 -4.70
CA ARG A 432 27.32 -2.13 -3.94
C ARG A 432 26.73 -2.26 -2.53
N ALA A 433 26.48 -3.50 -2.09
CA ALA A 433 25.97 -3.77 -0.75
C ALA A 433 26.94 -3.23 0.32
N PRO A 434 26.46 -2.49 1.34
CA PRO A 434 27.34 -1.89 2.32
C PRO A 434 28.06 -2.97 3.13
N ILE A 435 29.37 -2.83 3.27
CA ILE A 435 30.21 -3.74 4.03
C ILE A 435 30.27 -3.25 5.48
N ILE A 436 29.88 -4.08 6.43
CA ILE A 436 29.87 -3.75 7.86
C ILE A 436 30.71 -4.78 8.59
N VAL A 437 31.68 -4.31 9.36
CA VAL A 437 32.51 -5.16 10.22
C VAL A 437 31.91 -5.15 11.62
N LEU A 438 31.66 -6.34 12.15
CA LEU A 438 31.31 -6.56 13.54
C LEU A 438 32.50 -7.15 14.28
N ASP A 439 32.83 -6.53 15.41
CA ASP A 439 33.92 -6.92 16.27
C ASP A 439 33.38 -7.32 17.65
N PRO A 440 33.25 -8.62 17.93
CA PRO A 440 32.94 -9.08 19.28
C PRO A 440 34.19 -8.87 20.14
N GLY A 441 34.10 -7.97 21.12
CA GLY A 441 35.19 -7.64 22.05
C GLY A 441 35.78 -8.87 22.73
N HIS A 442 37.06 -8.79 23.10
CA HIS A 442 37.81 -9.87 23.77
C HIS A 442 37.84 -11.19 22.95
N GLY A 443 38.21 -12.31 23.58
CA GLY A 443 38.26 -13.65 22.96
C GLY A 443 39.53 -14.44 23.30
N GLY A 444 39.42 -15.76 23.32
CA GLY A 444 40.51 -16.69 23.68
C GLY A 444 40.98 -16.46 25.12
N ARG A 445 42.29 -16.21 25.31
CA ARG A 445 42.88 -15.87 26.62
C ARG A 445 42.32 -14.56 27.20
N GLN A 446 41.80 -13.66 26.37
CA GLN A 446 41.15 -12.43 26.83
C GLN A 446 39.69 -12.73 27.22
N ALA A 447 39.39 -12.90 28.50
CA ALA A 447 38.02 -13.12 29.00
C ALA A 447 37.13 -11.87 28.89
N GLY A 448 37.72 -10.68 29.04
CA GLY A 448 36.99 -9.45 29.37
C GLY A 448 36.52 -9.49 30.83
N ALA A 449 35.53 -8.69 31.19
CA ALA A 449 34.96 -8.74 32.54
C ALA A 449 34.27 -10.09 32.84
N ILE A 450 34.31 -10.54 34.10
CA ILE A 450 33.61 -11.73 34.57
C ILE A 450 32.47 -11.26 35.50
N GLY A 451 31.23 -11.57 35.12
CA GLY A 451 30.05 -11.27 35.94
C GLY A 451 29.96 -12.16 37.18
N PRO A 452 29.18 -11.76 38.21
CA PRO A 452 29.07 -12.49 39.49
C PRO A 452 28.53 -13.91 39.38
N ASN A 453 28.02 -14.32 38.21
CA ASN A 453 27.59 -15.68 37.90
C ASN A 453 28.57 -16.42 36.98
N ARG A 454 29.88 -16.13 37.06
CA ARG A 454 30.97 -16.68 36.21
C ARG A 454 30.76 -16.48 34.69
N LEU A 455 29.93 -15.51 34.26
CA LEU A 455 29.71 -15.21 32.83
C LEU A 455 30.81 -14.28 32.30
N ALA A 456 31.67 -14.78 31.41
CA ALA A 456 32.70 -13.99 30.76
C ALA A 456 32.15 -13.12 29.61
N GLU A 457 32.60 -11.86 29.55
CA GLU A 457 32.21 -10.85 28.57
C GLU A 457 32.46 -11.32 27.12
N LYS A 458 33.60 -11.99 26.85
CA LYS A 458 33.95 -12.55 25.54
C LYS A 458 32.85 -13.43 24.94
N THR A 459 32.10 -14.13 25.81
CA THR A 459 31.02 -15.04 25.43
C THR A 459 29.76 -14.25 25.10
N VAL A 460 29.43 -13.23 25.90
CA VAL A 460 28.29 -12.34 25.67
C VAL A 460 28.45 -11.56 24.36
N ASN A 461 29.61 -10.91 24.18
CA ASN A 461 29.94 -10.12 23.00
C ASN A 461 29.79 -10.94 21.71
N LEU A 462 30.28 -12.19 21.70
CA LEU A 462 30.12 -13.10 20.56
C LEU A 462 28.64 -13.46 20.29
N ARG A 463 27.87 -13.77 21.34
CA ARG A 463 26.44 -14.12 21.21
C ARG A 463 25.59 -12.96 20.67
N VAL A 464 25.90 -11.71 21.03
CA VAL A 464 25.26 -10.50 20.48
C VAL A 464 25.69 -10.29 19.03
N ALA A 465 27.00 -10.31 18.75
CA ALA A 465 27.55 -10.07 17.42
C ALA A 465 27.06 -11.08 16.37
N LEU A 466 26.93 -12.36 16.73
CA LEU A 466 26.39 -13.39 15.84
C LEU A 466 24.90 -13.19 15.50
N ARG A 467 24.09 -12.64 16.42
CA ARG A 467 22.70 -12.25 16.15
C ARG A 467 22.62 -10.97 15.31
N LEU A 468 23.43 -9.96 15.64
CA LEU A 468 23.54 -8.73 14.84
C LEU A 468 23.99 -9.03 13.39
N ARG A 469 24.88 -10.01 13.20
CA ARG A 469 25.26 -10.52 11.86
C ARG A 469 24.06 -11.03 11.07
N ARG A 470 23.16 -11.81 11.69
CA ARG A 470 21.93 -12.30 11.04
C ARG A 470 21.07 -11.10 10.59
N TYR A 471 20.83 -10.13 11.48
CA TYR A 471 20.04 -8.94 11.19
C TYR A 471 20.63 -8.06 10.07
N LEU A 472 21.93 -7.78 10.08
CA LEU A 472 22.55 -6.94 9.06
C LEU A 472 22.60 -7.64 7.69
N ARG A 473 22.83 -8.96 7.64
CA ARG A 473 22.78 -9.74 6.39
C ARG A 473 21.38 -9.75 5.77
N ALA A 474 20.35 -10.05 6.55
CA ALA A 474 18.96 -10.04 6.07
C ALA A 474 18.49 -8.63 5.65
N ALA A 475 19.07 -7.56 6.20
CA ALA A 475 18.86 -6.19 5.76
C ALA A 475 19.65 -5.79 4.49
N GLY A 476 20.44 -6.70 3.91
CA GLY A 476 21.18 -6.50 2.65
C GLY A 476 22.62 -5.99 2.78
N ALA A 477 23.23 -6.05 3.97
CA ALA A 477 24.64 -5.67 4.18
C ALA A 477 25.58 -6.88 4.10
N LYS A 478 26.78 -6.70 3.54
CA LYS A 478 27.85 -7.71 3.61
C LYS A 478 28.52 -7.61 4.98
N VAL A 479 28.27 -8.60 5.84
CA VAL A 479 28.83 -8.60 7.21
C VAL A 479 30.10 -9.44 7.29
N VAL A 480 31.19 -8.77 7.67
CA VAL A 480 32.49 -9.34 8.04
C VAL A 480 32.58 -9.39 9.56
N MET A 481 33.10 -10.49 10.11
CA MET A 481 33.31 -10.64 11.56
C MET A 481 34.81 -10.61 11.83
N THR A 482 35.27 -10.00 12.92
CA THR A 482 36.68 -10.18 13.35
C THR A 482 36.90 -11.61 13.86
N ARG A 483 35.96 -12.15 14.65
CA ARG A 483 35.89 -13.56 15.04
C ARG A 483 34.46 -14.12 14.98
N THR A 484 34.35 -15.42 14.67
CA THR A 484 33.09 -16.19 14.63
C THR A 484 33.01 -17.29 15.70
N ARG A 485 34.15 -17.67 16.27
CA ARG A 485 34.32 -18.60 17.40
C ARG A 485 35.10 -17.89 18.51
N ASP A 486 35.32 -18.55 19.64
CA ASP A 486 36.25 -18.03 20.63
C ASP A 486 37.70 -18.16 20.12
N LYS A 487 38.45 -17.05 20.14
CA LYS A 487 39.87 -16.98 19.78
C LYS A 487 40.46 -15.62 20.16
N THR A 488 41.75 -15.61 20.48
CA THR A 488 42.51 -14.37 20.74
C THR A 488 42.68 -13.57 19.46
N LEU A 489 42.58 -12.23 19.54
CA LEU A 489 42.82 -11.31 18.42
C LEU A 489 43.36 -9.96 18.92
N SER A 490 44.54 -9.57 18.43
CA SER A 490 45.15 -8.28 18.72
C SER A 490 44.29 -7.11 18.21
N LEU A 491 44.40 -5.96 18.87
CA LEU A 491 43.67 -4.74 18.50
C LEU A 491 44.03 -4.27 17.07
N ALA A 492 45.29 -4.45 16.67
CA ALA A 492 45.78 -4.20 15.32
C ALA A 492 45.11 -5.13 14.29
N ALA A 493 44.95 -6.43 14.58
CA ALA A 493 44.29 -7.37 13.68
C ALA A 493 42.81 -7.00 13.42
N ARG A 494 42.08 -6.58 14.46
CA ARG A 494 40.66 -6.14 14.37
C ARG A 494 40.49 -4.97 13.39
N VAL A 495 41.40 -3.98 13.46
CA VAL A 495 41.44 -2.85 12.52
C VAL A 495 41.89 -3.29 11.12
N ARG A 496 42.90 -4.16 11.02
CA ARG A 496 43.43 -4.69 9.74
C ARG A 496 42.36 -5.42 8.94
N ILE A 497 41.50 -6.20 9.61
CA ILE A 497 40.32 -6.86 9.01
C ILE A 497 39.36 -5.82 8.39
N ALA A 498 39.09 -4.71 9.08
CA ALA A 498 38.21 -3.66 8.58
C ALA A 498 38.79 -2.91 7.36
N LYS A 499 40.10 -2.61 7.38
CA LYS A 499 40.84 -2.01 6.25
C LYS A 499 40.84 -2.95 5.04
N ARG A 500 41.23 -4.23 5.21
CA ARG A 500 41.24 -5.25 4.14
C ARG A 500 39.85 -5.49 3.55
N ALA A 501 38.80 -5.49 4.37
CA ALA A 501 37.42 -5.63 3.90
C ALA A 501 36.88 -4.43 3.11
N LYS A 502 37.61 -3.30 3.03
CA LYS A 502 37.12 -2.01 2.49
C LYS A 502 35.78 -1.62 3.11
N ALA A 503 35.66 -1.82 4.43
CA ALA A 503 34.38 -1.73 5.13
C ALA A 503 33.84 -0.28 5.17
N ASN A 504 32.51 -0.14 5.18
CA ASN A 504 31.87 1.17 5.31
C ASN A 504 31.68 1.56 6.78
N ARG A 505 31.46 0.60 7.68
CA ARG A 505 31.28 0.81 9.14
C ARG A 505 31.97 -0.28 9.95
N PHE A 506 32.40 0.08 11.16
CA PHE A 506 32.95 -0.83 12.16
C PHE A 506 32.17 -0.68 13.48
N ILE A 507 31.67 -1.79 14.03
CA ILE A 507 30.92 -1.81 15.29
C ILE A 507 31.60 -2.82 16.20
N SER A 508 32.21 -2.33 17.28
CA SER A 508 32.74 -3.17 18.37
C SER A 508 31.69 -3.32 19.48
N ILE A 509 31.57 -4.52 20.04
CA ILE A 509 30.52 -4.89 21.00
C ILE A 509 31.19 -5.36 22.29
N HIS A 510 30.86 -4.67 23.38
CA HIS A 510 31.39 -4.85 24.73
C HIS A 510 30.27 -4.74 25.79
N HIS A 511 30.59 -5.18 27.01
CA HIS A 511 29.72 -5.03 28.18
C HIS A 511 30.52 -4.51 29.37
N ASN A 512 30.05 -3.40 29.96
CA ASN A 512 30.80 -2.62 30.93
C ASN A 512 30.90 -3.34 32.29
N SER A 513 31.82 -2.89 33.15
CA SER A 513 32.00 -3.41 34.49
C SER A 513 32.29 -2.28 35.49
N SER A 514 31.98 -2.51 36.76
CA SER A 514 32.26 -1.58 37.85
C SER A 514 32.46 -2.35 39.14
N ARG A 515 33.34 -1.85 40.02
CA ARG A 515 33.52 -2.36 41.40
C ARG A 515 32.20 -2.27 42.17
N ASN A 516 31.45 -1.17 42.01
CA ASN A 516 30.10 -1.06 42.56
C ASN A 516 29.09 -1.84 41.68
N ARG A 517 28.72 -3.05 42.14
CA ARG A 517 27.81 -3.97 41.44
C ARG A 517 26.36 -3.44 41.30
N ARG A 518 25.98 -2.35 41.99
CA ARG A 518 24.68 -1.68 41.79
C ARG A 518 24.65 -0.82 40.51
N VAL A 519 25.81 -0.38 40.00
CA VAL A 519 25.91 0.47 38.81
C VAL A 519 25.42 -0.27 37.56
N ASN A 520 24.60 0.41 36.76
CA ASN A 520 24.14 -0.06 35.46
C ASN A 520 23.76 1.10 34.53
N GLY A 521 23.64 0.85 33.24
CA GLY A 521 23.27 1.83 32.22
C GLY A 521 23.82 1.45 30.85
N THR A 522 23.49 2.25 29.85
CA THR A 522 23.95 2.06 28.46
C THR A 522 24.85 3.22 28.02
N GLU A 523 25.99 2.89 27.42
CA GLU A 523 26.93 3.86 26.83
C GLU A 523 27.27 3.45 25.39
N THR A 524 27.50 4.43 24.51
CA THR A 524 27.98 4.18 23.14
C THR A 524 29.07 5.17 22.79
N TYR A 525 30.24 4.68 22.40
CA TYR A 525 31.45 5.46 22.19
C TYR A 525 31.76 5.68 20.71
N ALA A 526 32.22 6.89 20.41
CA ALA A 526 32.93 7.23 19.16
C ALA A 526 34.33 7.80 19.50
N LYS A 527 35.24 7.86 18.52
CA LYS A 527 36.58 8.46 18.68
C LYS A 527 36.50 9.92 19.18
N ARG A 528 37.45 10.37 20.01
CA ARG A 528 37.71 11.83 20.19
C ARG A 528 38.01 12.47 18.81
N GLY A 529 37.38 13.61 18.50
CA GLY A 529 37.42 14.19 17.15
C GLY A 529 36.61 13.46 16.06
N ALA A 530 35.70 12.55 16.42
CA ALA A 530 34.93 11.78 15.44
C ALA A 530 34.10 12.62 14.45
N ASN A 531 34.19 12.26 13.16
CA ASN A 531 33.38 12.83 12.09
C ASN A 531 31.87 12.64 12.34
N TYR A 532 31.05 13.46 11.66
CA TYR A 532 29.59 13.44 11.80
C TYR A 532 28.99 12.03 11.62
N ARG A 533 29.53 11.22 10.70
CA ARG A 533 29.01 9.88 10.41
C ARG A 533 29.16 8.95 11.62
N SER A 534 30.31 8.92 12.29
CA SER A 534 30.51 8.12 13.51
C SER A 534 29.65 8.62 14.68
N ARG A 535 29.58 9.94 14.89
CA ARG A 535 28.71 10.55 15.92
C ARG A 535 27.23 10.28 15.69
N HIS A 536 26.78 10.35 14.43
CA HIS A 536 25.41 10.01 14.06
C HIS A 536 25.12 8.53 14.28
N LEU A 537 26.06 7.63 13.96
CA LEU A 537 25.91 6.20 14.22
C LEU A 537 25.82 5.89 15.72
N ALA A 538 26.74 6.43 16.53
CA ALA A 538 26.76 6.23 17.99
C ALA A 538 25.43 6.66 18.63
N ARG A 539 24.99 7.89 18.37
CA ARG A 539 23.71 8.42 18.87
C ARG A 539 22.50 7.60 18.42
N LYS A 540 22.50 7.08 17.18
CA LYS A 540 21.40 6.22 16.71
C LYS A 540 21.41 4.86 17.39
N VAL A 541 22.56 4.27 17.68
CA VAL A 541 22.66 3.01 18.42
C VAL A 541 22.28 3.20 19.89
N GLN A 542 22.85 4.21 20.57
CA GLN A 542 22.50 4.61 21.94
C GLN A 542 20.97 4.73 22.13
N ASN A 543 20.30 5.55 21.31
CA ASN A 543 18.86 5.79 21.47
C ASN A 543 17.99 4.54 21.27
N ASN A 544 18.43 3.58 20.45
CA ASN A 544 17.69 2.32 20.28
C ASN A 544 17.99 1.32 21.40
N LEU A 545 19.22 1.28 21.93
CA LEU A 545 19.57 0.48 23.11
C LEU A 545 18.77 0.94 24.34
N LEU A 546 18.75 2.24 24.64
CA LEU A 546 17.96 2.80 25.75
C LEU A 546 16.48 2.43 25.65
N LYS A 547 15.88 2.64 24.48
CA LYS A 547 14.48 2.29 24.21
C LYS A 547 14.19 0.79 24.40
N SER A 548 15.16 -0.07 24.09
CA SER A 548 14.96 -1.52 24.05
C SER A 548 15.33 -2.23 25.35
N LEU A 549 16.30 -1.72 26.09
CA LEU A 549 16.80 -2.32 27.33
C LEU A 549 16.20 -1.67 28.59
N ARG A 550 15.63 -0.45 28.47
CA ARG A 550 15.09 0.35 29.59
C ARG A 550 16.12 0.54 30.72
N LEU A 551 17.36 0.85 30.35
CA LEU A 551 18.46 1.14 31.28
C LEU A 551 18.75 2.65 31.32
N SER A 552 19.36 3.10 32.42
CA SER A 552 19.76 4.50 32.62
C SER A 552 20.66 5.00 31.50
N ASN A 553 20.37 6.22 31.01
CA ASN A 553 21.14 6.83 29.93
C ASN A 553 22.45 7.42 30.44
N ARG A 554 23.55 6.72 30.19
CA ARG A 554 24.90 7.19 30.55
C ARG A 554 25.62 7.91 29.40
N GLY A 555 24.98 8.01 28.24
CA GLY A 555 25.34 8.93 27.15
C GLY A 555 26.05 8.31 25.93
N SER A 556 26.00 9.05 24.81
CA SER A 556 26.79 8.77 23.61
C SER A 556 28.15 9.49 23.72
N ARG A 557 29.12 8.85 24.39
CA ARG A 557 30.40 9.45 24.81
C ARG A 557 31.47 9.46 23.71
N ARG A 558 32.59 10.13 23.99
CA ARG A 558 33.82 10.13 23.19
C ARG A 558 34.91 9.42 23.97
N ALA A 559 35.66 8.52 23.33
CA ALA A 559 36.80 7.82 23.94
C ALA A 559 37.94 7.63 22.93
N ASN A 560 39.13 7.27 23.44
CA ASN A 560 40.34 7.11 22.61
C ASN A 560 40.71 5.62 22.33
N PHE A 561 39.76 4.70 22.52
CA PHE A 561 39.95 3.25 22.32
C PHE A 561 40.62 2.94 20.99
N TYR A 562 41.63 2.04 20.99
CA TYR A 562 42.47 1.74 19.83
C TYR A 562 41.64 1.43 18.56
N VAL A 563 40.63 0.56 18.68
CA VAL A 563 39.77 0.11 17.57
C VAL A 563 38.86 1.22 17.00
N LEU A 564 38.74 2.35 17.70
CA LEU A 564 38.11 3.58 17.21
C LEU A 564 39.13 4.60 16.71
N ARG A 565 40.30 4.72 17.38
CA ARG A 565 41.35 5.70 17.04
C ARG A 565 42.04 5.39 15.72
N LYS A 566 42.46 4.12 15.52
CA LYS A 566 43.27 3.65 14.37
C LYS A 566 42.41 3.19 13.17
N ASN A 567 41.09 3.31 13.26
CA ASN A 567 40.17 2.91 12.20
C ASN A 567 39.73 4.14 11.39
N SER A 568 40.05 4.19 10.10
CA SER A 568 39.80 5.36 9.24
C SER A 568 38.34 5.47 8.76
N ILE A 569 37.54 4.42 8.96
CA ILE A 569 36.12 4.38 8.59
C ILE A 569 35.24 4.74 9.80
N SER A 570 33.95 5.02 9.57
CA SER A 570 33.07 5.38 10.69
C SER A 570 32.86 4.21 11.65
N ALA A 571 33.43 4.34 12.85
CA ALA A 571 33.52 3.31 13.88
C ALA A 571 32.79 3.72 15.17
N ILE A 572 32.18 2.74 15.85
CA ILE A 572 31.61 2.88 17.20
C ILE A 572 31.94 1.66 18.07
N LEU A 573 31.89 1.84 19.38
CA LEU A 573 31.93 0.77 20.38
C LEU A 573 30.69 0.88 21.27
N THR A 574 29.99 -0.22 21.51
CA THR A 574 28.78 -0.25 22.37
C THR A 574 29.09 -0.91 23.70
N GLU A 575 28.71 -0.25 24.79
CA GLU A 575 28.68 -0.78 26.16
C GLU A 575 27.22 -0.89 26.58
N ALA A 576 26.57 -2.00 26.21
CA ALA A 576 25.10 -2.07 26.22
C ALA A 576 24.49 -2.10 27.63
N SER A 577 25.15 -2.82 28.54
CA SER A 577 24.78 -2.99 29.95
C SER A 577 26.00 -3.43 30.79
N PHE A 578 25.90 -3.36 32.11
CA PHE A 578 27.01 -3.70 33.01
C PHE A 578 26.99 -5.19 33.42
N ILE A 579 27.97 -5.98 33.02
CA ILE A 579 28.04 -7.42 33.33
C ILE A 579 28.35 -7.71 34.81
N SER A 580 28.93 -6.74 35.54
CA SER A 580 29.12 -6.81 37.00
C SER A 580 27.82 -6.73 37.80
N ASN A 581 26.74 -6.19 37.22
CA ASN A 581 25.44 -6.07 37.87
C ASN A 581 24.71 -7.41 37.89
N ARG A 582 24.38 -7.96 39.08
CA ARG A 582 23.75 -9.29 39.26
C ARG A 582 22.52 -9.49 38.37
N THR A 583 21.66 -8.48 38.27
CA THR A 583 20.45 -8.51 37.44
C THR A 583 20.77 -8.55 35.94
N GLN A 584 21.75 -7.80 35.45
CA GLN A 584 22.13 -7.86 34.04
C GLN A 584 22.93 -9.13 33.73
N ALA A 585 23.83 -9.58 34.60
CA ALA A 585 24.55 -10.86 34.45
C ALA A 585 23.59 -12.05 34.25
N SER A 586 22.48 -12.07 34.99
CA SER A 586 21.41 -13.06 34.81
C SER A 586 20.62 -12.87 33.50
N ARG A 587 20.33 -11.62 33.12
CA ARG A 587 19.67 -11.31 31.84
C ARG A 587 20.53 -11.67 30.62
N LEU A 588 21.84 -11.44 30.66
CA LEU A 588 22.81 -11.74 29.59
C LEU A 588 23.02 -13.24 29.34
N ARG A 589 22.60 -14.12 30.28
CA ARG A 589 22.48 -15.56 30.00
C ARG A 589 21.28 -15.89 29.09
N ARG A 590 20.22 -15.08 29.11
CA ARG A 590 18.96 -15.34 28.39
C ARG A 590 19.08 -14.98 26.91
N ALA A 591 18.84 -15.96 26.03
CA ALA A 591 18.89 -15.78 24.57
C ALA A 591 18.00 -14.62 24.06
N SER A 592 16.85 -14.38 24.72
CA SER A 592 15.90 -13.32 24.39
C SER A 592 16.35 -11.90 24.78
N TYR A 593 17.26 -11.75 25.74
CA TYR A 593 17.85 -10.45 26.08
C TYR A 593 18.99 -10.11 25.12
N ILE A 594 19.86 -11.08 24.84
CA ILE A 594 20.94 -10.97 23.85
C ILE A 594 20.39 -10.65 22.44
N ASP A 595 19.25 -11.23 22.07
CA ASP A 595 18.57 -10.87 20.82
C ASP A 595 17.99 -9.45 20.84
N ARG A 596 17.37 -9.04 21.96
CA ARG A 596 16.82 -7.69 22.16
C ARG A 596 17.88 -6.61 22.00
N GLU A 597 19.06 -6.84 22.55
CA GLU A 597 20.23 -5.96 22.38
C GLU A 597 20.73 -5.91 20.94
N ALA A 598 20.98 -7.08 20.31
CA ALA A 598 21.42 -7.15 18.92
C ALA A 598 20.42 -6.45 17.96
N ARG A 599 19.12 -6.59 18.23
CA ARG A 599 18.00 -5.93 17.53
C ARG A 599 18.01 -4.40 17.73
N ALA A 600 18.41 -3.91 18.91
CA ALA A 600 18.55 -2.49 19.19
C ALA A 600 19.73 -1.86 18.44
N ILE A 601 20.92 -2.49 18.50
CA ILE A 601 22.12 -2.08 17.76
C ILE A 601 21.82 -2.07 16.26
N TYR A 602 21.19 -3.13 15.75
CA TYR A 602 20.72 -3.21 14.36
C TYR A 602 19.83 -2.01 13.97
N ASN A 603 18.84 -1.65 14.80
CA ASN A 603 17.95 -0.54 14.50
C ASN A 603 18.67 0.81 14.47
N GLY A 604 19.70 1.01 15.30
CA GLY A 604 20.56 2.18 15.24
C GLY A 604 21.35 2.27 13.94
N ILE A 605 22.03 1.19 13.55
CA ILE A 605 22.78 1.09 12.28
C ILE A 605 21.82 1.31 11.09
N ARG A 606 20.64 0.71 11.12
CA ARG A 606 19.59 0.87 10.09
C ARG A 606 19.16 2.33 9.94
N GLN A 607 18.88 3.03 11.03
CA GLN A 607 18.52 4.45 11.01
C GLN A 607 19.67 5.34 10.54
N HIS A 608 20.92 4.93 10.75
CA HIS A 608 22.11 5.65 10.29
C HIS A 608 22.39 5.46 8.79
N MET A 609 22.19 4.25 8.25
CA MET A 609 22.57 3.86 6.89
C MET A 609 21.40 3.70 5.91
N SER A 610 20.16 3.97 6.34
CA SER A 610 18.93 3.73 5.57
C SER A 610 18.78 2.29 5.06
N LEU A 611 19.25 1.31 5.84
CA LEU A 611 19.10 -0.12 5.51
C LEU A 611 17.61 -0.52 5.54
N ARG A 612 17.29 -1.63 4.86
CA ARG A 612 15.97 -2.28 4.94
C ARG A 612 15.55 -2.47 6.39
N ARG A 613 14.25 -2.33 6.69
CA ARG A 613 13.66 -2.60 8.01
C ARG A 613 13.29 -4.07 8.15
N LEU A 614 14.01 -4.77 9.00
CA LEU A 614 13.55 -6.02 9.58
C LEU A 614 12.58 -5.69 10.72
N TYR A 615 11.42 -6.33 10.66
CA TYR A 615 10.66 -6.63 11.86
C TYR A 615 11.31 -7.87 12.46
N SER A 616 11.55 -7.87 13.76
CA SER A 616 12.11 -9.03 14.44
C SER A 616 10.99 -9.87 15.09
N PRO A 617 11.20 -11.19 15.22
CA PRO A 617 10.18 -12.10 15.71
C PRO A 617 10.04 -12.09 17.24
N LEU A 618 8.99 -12.80 17.69
CA LEU A 618 8.62 -13.15 19.08
C LEU A 618 8.15 -11.96 19.96
N GLY A 619 6.95 -11.98 20.55
CA GLY A 619 5.82 -12.94 20.45
C GLY A 619 4.47 -12.20 20.34
N ILE A 620 3.32 -12.86 20.14
CA ILE A 620 3.05 -14.31 20.06
C ILE A 620 2.57 -14.68 18.65
N GLN A 621 3.02 -15.86 18.21
CA GLN A 621 2.59 -16.83 17.19
C GLN A 621 1.40 -16.58 16.24
N GLY A 622 1.43 -17.25 15.07
CA GLY A 622 0.39 -17.18 14.03
C GLY A 622 0.81 -16.52 12.71
N THR A 623 2.12 -16.45 12.41
CA THR A 623 2.72 -16.47 11.05
C THR A 623 4.26 -16.49 11.10
N ASN A 624 4.81 -17.69 11.01
CA ASN A 624 6.08 -18.01 10.32
C ASN A 624 7.26 -17.05 10.52
N ALA A 625 7.59 -16.75 11.78
CA ALA A 625 8.99 -16.59 12.14
C ALA A 625 9.65 -17.97 12.15
N PRO A 626 10.87 -18.14 11.62
CA PRO A 626 11.61 -19.39 11.74
C PRO A 626 11.81 -19.76 13.22
N ALA A 627 11.46 -20.99 13.59
CA ALA A 627 11.60 -21.50 14.95
C ALA A 627 12.54 -22.71 15.01
N ASN A 628 13.09 -23.02 16.18
CA ASN A 628 13.86 -24.24 16.43
C ASN A 628 12.96 -25.44 16.81
N GLU A 629 11.69 -25.18 17.07
CA GLU A 629 10.70 -26.17 17.51
C GLU A 629 9.30 -25.73 17.04
N ILE A 630 8.50 -26.68 16.57
CA ILE A 630 7.10 -26.48 16.16
C ILE A 630 6.22 -27.67 16.58
N HIS A 631 4.96 -27.40 16.85
CA HIS A 631 3.97 -28.39 17.29
C HIS A 631 2.70 -28.36 16.44
N PHE A 632 2.14 -29.55 16.25
CA PHE A 632 0.79 -29.78 15.75
C PHE A 632 0.01 -30.52 16.85
N PRO A 633 -0.86 -29.83 17.63
CA PRO A 633 -1.45 -30.39 18.85
C PRO A 633 -2.53 -31.45 18.58
N HIS A 634 -3.11 -31.46 17.38
CA HIS A 634 -4.13 -32.43 16.97
C HIS A 634 -3.93 -32.87 15.52
N VAL A 635 -3.61 -34.14 15.33
CA VAL A 635 -3.34 -34.76 14.02
C VAL A 635 -4.09 -36.09 13.94
N VAL A 636 -4.95 -36.22 12.93
CA VAL A 636 -5.73 -37.45 12.67
C VAL A 636 -5.53 -37.87 11.21
N ASP A 637 -4.93 -39.04 10.99
CA ASP A 637 -4.64 -39.63 9.67
C ASP A 637 -5.14 -41.08 9.66
N THR A 638 -6.09 -41.42 8.79
CA THR A 638 -6.81 -42.71 8.81
C THR A 638 -7.04 -43.26 7.41
N ASN A 639 -7.00 -44.58 7.24
CA ASN A 639 -7.23 -45.21 5.92
C ASN A 639 -8.60 -44.88 5.30
N GLY A 640 -9.62 -44.63 6.12
CA GLY A 640 -11.01 -44.43 5.67
C GLY A 640 -11.50 -42.98 5.58
N LYS A 641 -11.40 -42.19 6.65
CA LYS A 641 -12.21 -40.95 6.84
C LYS A 641 -11.43 -39.65 6.60
N TRP A 642 -10.15 -39.62 6.97
CA TRP A 642 -9.28 -38.43 6.93
C TRP A 642 -7.91 -38.75 6.31
N ARG A 643 -7.51 -38.01 5.28
CA ARG A 643 -6.15 -37.99 4.75
C ARG A 643 -5.46 -36.74 5.28
N THR A 644 -4.41 -36.92 6.07
CA THR A 644 -3.67 -35.80 6.69
C THR A 644 -2.20 -35.90 6.34
N PHE A 645 -1.60 -34.77 5.97
CA PHE A 645 -0.15 -34.67 5.80
C PHE A 645 0.40 -33.44 6.52
N ALA A 646 1.56 -33.64 7.14
CA ALA A 646 2.35 -32.57 7.73
C ALA A 646 3.45 -32.15 6.74
N SER A 647 3.72 -30.85 6.69
CA SER A 647 4.78 -30.24 5.90
C SER A 647 5.63 -29.35 6.80
N VAL A 648 6.94 -29.53 6.74
CA VAL A 648 7.93 -28.72 7.46
C VAL A 648 8.96 -28.18 6.48
N LYS A 649 9.20 -26.88 6.51
CA LYS A 649 10.18 -26.18 5.69
C LYS A 649 11.34 -25.72 6.55
N ASN A 650 12.56 -25.98 6.08
CA ASN A 650 13.75 -25.26 6.50
C ASN A 650 13.81 -23.93 5.75
N SER A 651 13.72 -22.81 6.45
CA SER A 651 13.77 -21.45 5.91
C SER A 651 15.19 -20.84 5.93
N SER A 652 16.20 -21.60 6.35
CA SER A 652 17.60 -21.17 6.36
C SER A 652 18.31 -21.52 5.04
N ASP A 653 19.46 -20.88 4.81
CA ASP A 653 20.28 -21.09 3.61
C ASP A 653 21.31 -22.22 3.78
N ALA A 654 21.22 -23.01 4.85
CA ALA A 654 22.01 -24.22 5.08
C ALA A 654 21.08 -25.42 5.27
N SER A 655 21.54 -26.64 5.01
CA SER A 655 20.81 -27.86 5.39
C SER A 655 20.77 -27.99 6.92
N VAL A 656 19.66 -28.50 7.46
CA VAL A 656 19.45 -28.63 8.91
C VAL A 656 18.82 -29.98 9.19
N ALA A 657 19.44 -30.76 10.09
CA ALA A 657 18.84 -31.95 10.64
C ALA A 657 17.64 -31.59 11.52
N ALA A 658 16.47 -32.15 11.20
CA ALA A 658 15.25 -32.00 11.96
C ALA A 658 14.78 -33.36 12.48
N THR A 659 14.24 -33.39 13.69
CA THR A 659 13.70 -34.60 14.31
C THR A 659 12.19 -34.45 14.48
N ILE A 660 11.43 -35.36 13.88
CA ILE A 660 9.98 -35.45 13.99
C ILE A 660 9.67 -36.42 15.12
N TYR A 661 8.98 -35.95 16.15
CA TYR A 661 8.46 -36.75 17.27
C TYR A 661 6.94 -36.83 17.15
N MET A 662 6.40 -38.03 17.28
CA MET A 662 4.97 -38.31 17.22
C MET A 662 4.53 -38.84 18.58
N TYR A 663 3.54 -38.17 19.19
CA TYR A 663 3.01 -38.53 20.50
C TYR A 663 1.57 -39.01 20.40
N SER A 664 1.18 -39.92 21.28
CA SER A 664 -0.18 -40.43 21.45
C SER A 664 -1.14 -39.33 21.95
N GLY A 665 -2.38 -39.71 22.30
CA GLY A 665 -3.27 -38.83 23.07
C GLY A 665 -2.80 -38.58 24.50
N SER A 666 -2.29 -39.60 25.19
CA SER A 666 -1.81 -39.53 26.58
C SER A 666 -0.49 -38.77 26.74
N GLY A 667 0.27 -38.56 25.65
CA GLY A 667 1.58 -37.90 25.67
C GLY A 667 2.76 -38.85 25.56
N ALA A 668 2.53 -40.16 25.48
CA ALA A 668 3.57 -41.15 25.19
C ALA A 668 4.18 -40.95 23.80
N LEU A 669 5.50 -41.08 23.66
CA LEU A 669 6.21 -41.02 22.38
C LEU A 669 5.97 -42.34 21.62
N VAL A 670 5.39 -42.28 20.42
CA VAL A 670 4.98 -43.46 19.64
C VAL A 670 5.74 -43.64 18.33
N ALA A 671 6.43 -42.61 17.83
CA ALA A 671 7.38 -42.72 16.73
C ALA A 671 8.32 -41.51 16.67
N THR A 672 9.55 -41.74 16.19
CA THR A 672 10.53 -40.69 15.91
C THR A 672 11.08 -40.86 14.49
N LYS A 673 11.31 -39.76 13.77
CA LYS A 673 12.01 -39.78 12.47
C LYS A 673 12.92 -38.58 12.29
N SER A 674 14.22 -38.85 12.19
CA SER A 674 15.22 -37.87 11.77
C SER A 674 15.16 -37.65 10.25
N VAL A 675 15.20 -36.39 9.83
CA VAL A 675 15.17 -35.97 8.42
C VAL A 675 16.14 -34.81 8.18
N ASN A 676 16.95 -34.89 7.12
CA ASN A 676 17.82 -33.79 6.74
C ASN A 676 17.05 -32.81 5.83
N LEU A 677 16.66 -31.66 6.38
CA LEU A 677 15.97 -30.62 5.64
C LEU A 677 16.99 -29.76 4.88
N GLY A 678 17.16 -29.99 3.58
CA GLY A 678 18.04 -29.17 2.75
C GLY A 678 17.71 -27.67 2.81
N ALA A 679 18.69 -26.82 2.53
CA ALA A 679 18.54 -25.36 2.51
C ALA A 679 17.30 -24.92 1.72
N GLN A 680 16.43 -24.10 2.33
CA GLN A 680 15.17 -23.61 1.75
C GLN A 680 14.15 -24.69 1.31
N ARG A 681 14.36 -25.97 1.63
CA ARG A 681 13.50 -27.10 1.21
C ARG A 681 12.35 -27.37 2.18
N THR A 682 11.27 -27.94 1.63
CA THR A 682 10.11 -28.46 2.36
C THR A 682 10.12 -29.98 2.33
N TYR A 683 10.00 -30.61 3.50
CA TYR A 683 9.72 -32.03 3.66
C TYR A 683 8.25 -32.22 4.02
N SER A 684 7.56 -33.14 3.34
CA SER A 684 6.14 -33.44 3.61
C SER A 684 5.94 -34.93 3.80
N PHE A 685 5.15 -35.30 4.80
CA PHE A 685 4.94 -36.68 5.19
C PHE A 685 3.50 -36.92 5.65
N TYR A 686 3.03 -38.14 5.42
CA TYR A 686 1.79 -38.65 6.02
C TYR A 686 2.16 -39.25 7.39
N PRO A 687 1.52 -38.84 8.49
CA PRO A 687 1.78 -39.41 9.82
C PRO A 687 1.68 -40.94 9.81
N ARG A 688 0.69 -41.54 9.12
CA ARG A 688 0.56 -43.00 9.01
C ARG A 688 1.71 -43.69 8.28
N LYS A 689 2.51 -42.98 7.47
CA LYS A 689 3.71 -43.54 6.82
C LYS A 689 4.94 -43.58 7.74
N ILE A 690 4.98 -42.74 8.78
CA ILE A 690 6.02 -42.80 9.81
C ILE A 690 5.60 -43.79 10.91
N TYR A 691 4.36 -43.67 11.39
CA TYR A 691 3.82 -44.53 12.46
C TYR A 691 3.38 -45.93 11.99
N ARG A 692 3.36 -46.19 10.68
CA ARG A 692 2.90 -47.44 10.01
C ARG A 692 1.45 -47.87 10.29
N ARG A 693 0.72 -47.19 11.18
CA ARG A 693 -0.70 -47.41 11.52
C ARG A 693 -1.52 -46.11 11.41
N ASN A 694 -2.85 -46.20 11.55
CA ASN A 694 -3.70 -45.01 11.71
C ASN A 694 -3.18 -44.15 12.87
N PHE A 695 -3.08 -42.83 12.70
CA PHE A 695 -2.51 -41.94 13.71
C PHE A 695 -3.56 -40.96 14.25
N ASN A 696 -3.67 -40.87 15.58
CA ASN A 696 -4.51 -39.90 16.29
C ASN A 696 -3.76 -39.34 17.51
N GLY A 697 -3.00 -38.27 17.29
CA GLY A 697 -2.01 -37.82 18.25
C GLY A 697 -1.60 -36.37 18.04
N SER A 698 -0.38 -36.07 18.44
CA SER A 698 0.27 -34.77 18.21
C SER A 698 1.68 -34.95 17.65
N ILE A 699 2.20 -33.94 16.97
CA ILE A 699 3.55 -33.98 16.37
C ILE A 699 4.36 -32.79 16.90
N LYS A 700 5.59 -33.03 17.34
CA LYS A 700 6.64 -32.04 17.62
C LYS A 700 7.72 -32.20 16.55
N ILE A 701 8.24 -31.10 16.00
CA ILE A 701 9.41 -31.14 15.09
C ILE A 701 10.44 -30.14 15.60
N THR A 702 11.67 -30.59 15.81
CA THR A 702 12.76 -29.75 16.34
C THR A 702 13.95 -29.67 15.38
N THR A 703 14.73 -28.60 15.47
CA THR A 703 16.02 -28.39 14.79
C THR A 703 16.98 -27.63 15.71
N ALA A 704 18.29 -27.79 15.49
CA ALA A 704 19.32 -27.04 16.22
C ALA A 704 19.32 -25.51 15.95
N THR A 705 18.59 -25.03 14.94
CA THR A 705 18.54 -23.62 14.55
C THR A 705 17.11 -23.10 14.41
N ASP A 706 16.93 -21.78 14.54
CA ASP A 706 15.69 -21.07 14.20
C ASP A 706 15.47 -21.12 12.68
N SER A 707 14.87 -22.22 12.20
CA SER A 707 14.79 -22.54 10.77
C SER A 707 13.49 -23.20 10.34
N LEU A 708 12.62 -23.64 11.23
CA LEU A 708 11.38 -24.33 10.88
C LEU A 708 10.23 -23.38 10.62
N VAL A 709 9.49 -23.70 9.56
CA VAL A 709 8.15 -23.20 9.26
C VAL A 709 7.27 -24.41 8.94
N GLY A 710 6.15 -24.58 9.65
CA GLY A 710 5.32 -25.79 9.55
C GLY A 710 3.88 -25.53 9.15
N GLN A 711 3.29 -26.49 8.42
CA GLN A 711 1.88 -26.50 8.02
C GLN A 711 1.35 -27.94 8.06
N LEU A 712 0.12 -28.13 8.52
CA LEU A 712 -0.61 -29.40 8.50
C LEU A 712 -1.86 -29.24 7.66
N SER A 713 -2.07 -30.16 6.71
CA SER A 713 -3.22 -30.13 5.80
C SER A 713 -4.08 -31.38 6.04
N GLN A 714 -5.37 -31.17 6.33
CA GLN A 714 -6.33 -32.24 6.62
C GLN A 714 -7.47 -32.24 5.58
N ALA A 715 -7.80 -33.43 5.06
CA ALA A 715 -8.81 -33.64 4.03
C ALA A 715 -9.76 -34.80 4.38
N ALA A 716 -11.07 -34.59 4.31
CA ALA A 716 -12.05 -35.66 4.45
C ALA A 716 -12.16 -36.51 3.16
N LYS A 717 -12.46 -37.83 3.26
CA LYS A 717 -12.52 -38.80 2.12
C LYS A 717 -13.33 -38.30 0.92
N ASN A 718 -14.45 -37.62 1.17
CA ASN A 718 -15.35 -37.08 0.15
C ASN A 718 -14.86 -35.76 -0.49
N ASN A 719 -13.69 -35.26 -0.08
CA ASN A 719 -13.09 -33.98 -0.44
C ASN A 719 -14.01 -32.75 -0.23
N LYS A 720 -15.00 -32.84 0.67
CA LYS A 720 -15.99 -31.77 0.89
C LYS A 720 -15.58 -30.79 1.99
N ALA A 721 -14.48 -31.04 2.71
CA ALA A 721 -13.88 -30.16 3.72
C ALA A 721 -12.35 -30.27 3.69
N PHE A 722 -11.67 -29.12 3.68
CA PHE A 722 -10.21 -28.98 3.70
C PHE A 722 -9.83 -27.93 4.75
N ALA A 723 -8.72 -28.16 5.45
CA ALA A 723 -8.17 -27.22 6.41
C ALA A 723 -6.64 -27.22 6.42
N ASN A 724 -6.06 -26.02 6.43
CA ASN A 724 -4.63 -25.76 6.47
C ASN A 724 -4.30 -25.13 7.83
N THR A 725 -3.71 -25.91 8.73
CA THR A 725 -3.28 -25.49 10.08
C THR A 725 -1.84 -25.01 10.03
N GLN A 726 -1.53 -23.84 10.58
CA GLN A 726 -0.14 -23.45 10.81
C GLN A 726 0.41 -24.23 12.01
N ALA A 727 1.69 -24.58 11.97
CA ALA A 727 2.35 -25.09 13.16
C ALA A 727 2.52 -23.97 14.19
N ILE A 728 2.36 -24.32 15.46
CA ILE A 728 2.51 -23.39 16.58
C ILE A 728 3.77 -23.69 17.37
N THR A 729 4.32 -22.67 18.03
CA THR A 729 5.36 -22.87 19.04
C THR A 729 4.68 -23.01 20.41
N GLY A 730 5.42 -23.27 21.48
CA GLY A 730 4.80 -23.29 22.81
C GLY A 730 4.35 -21.89 23.28
N ALA A 731 3.11 -21.73 23.76
CA ALA A 731 2.58 -20.48 24.36
C ALA A 731 1.86 -20.74 25.68
N THR A 732 2.20 -20.00 26.74
CA THR A 732 1.54 -20.10 28.05
C THR A 732 0.13 -19.47 28.09
N GLU A 733 -0.32 -18.87 26.99
CA GLU A 733 -1.62 -18.19 26.89
C GLU A 733 -2.18 -18.34 25.47
N LEU A 734 -3.44 -18.76 25.35
CA LEU A 734 -4.14 -19.01 24.09
C LEU A 734 -5.49 -18.26 24.09
N HIS A 735 -5.89 -17.71 22.94
CA HIS A 735 -7.16 -16.98 22.78
C HIS A 735 -7.95 -17.56 21.61
N ILE A 736 -9.23 -17.84 21.83
CA ILE A 736 -10.16 -18.39 20.84
C ILE A 736 -11.30 -17.36 20.72
N PRO A 737 -11.34 -16.58 19.62
CA PRO A 737 -11.99 -15.29 19.62
C PRO A 737 -13.50 -15.36 19.45
N LYS A 738 -14.03 -16.40 18.81
CA LYS A 738 -15.46 -16.72 18.82
C LYS A 738 -15.71 -18.22 18.69
N VAL A 739 -16.50 -18.75 19.60
CA VAL A 739 -17.06 -20.10 19.65
C VAL A 739 -18.58 -19.96 19.62
N VAL A 740 -19.28 -20.87 18.93
CA VAL A 740 -20.74 -20.86 18.82
C VAL A 740 -21.24 -22.30 18.69
N ASP A 741 -21.95 -22.76 19.72
CA ASP A 741 -22.37 -24.14 19.96
C ASP A 741 -23.87 -24.16 20.37
N ASN A 742 -24.77 -24.14 19.38
CA ASN A 742 -26.18 -23.76 19.57
C ASN A 742 -27.19 -24.94 19.45
N GLY A 743 -26.81 -26.18 19.79
CA GLY A 743 -27.70 -27.36 19.76
C GLY A 743 -26.92 -28.69 19.73
N PRO A 744 -27.46 -29.81 19.17
CA PRO A 744 -26.84 -31.15 19.15
C PRO A 744 -25.65 -31.28 18.17
N TRP A 745 -24.72 -30.33 18.23
CA TRP A 745 -23.61 -30.13 17.30
C TRP A 745 -22.30 -30.13 18.12
N ARG A 746 -21.23 -30.74 17.57
CA ARG A 746 -20.05 -31.16 18.37
C ARG A 746 -18.84 -30.23 18.18
N SER A 747 -18.88 -28.99 18.64
CA SER A 747 -17.66 -28.15 18.61
C SER A 747 -16.67 -28.60 19.68
N PHE A 748 -15.45 -28.98 19.29
CA PHE A 748 -14.42 -29.43 20.21
C PHE A 748 -13.14 -28.61 20.11
N ILE A 749 -12.45 -28.56 21.24
CA ILE A 749 -11.19 -27.86 21.43
C ILE A 749 -10.20 -28.88 21.97
N THR A 750 -9.06 -29.01 21.29
CA THR A 750 -7.90 -29.75 21.77
C THR A 750 -6.89 -28.72 22.27
N ILE A 751 -6.43 -28.87 23.50
CA ILE A 751 -5.18 -28.25 23.96
C ILE A 751 -4.12 -29.32 24.15
N LYS A 752 -2.87 -28.96 23.92
CA LYS A 752 -1.69 -29.79 24.17
C LYS A 752 -0.75 -29.06 25.11
N ASN A 753 -0.24 -29.77 26.11
CA ASN A 753 0.97 -29.37 26.82
C ASN A 753 2.17 -29.64 25.89
N THR A 754 2.93 -28.60 25.56
CA THR A 754 4.11 -28.70 24.68
C THR A 754 5.41 -28.88 25.44
N ALA A 755 5.40 -28.74 26.77
CA ALA A 755 6.54 -29.03 27.61
C ALA A 755 6.73 -30.53 27.81
N ASP A 756 7.97 -30.91 28.11
CA ASP A 756 8.36 -32.26 28.53
C ASP A 756 8.16 -32.47 30.06
N THR A 757 7.55 -31.50 30.75
CA THR A 757 7.10 -31.58 32.15
C THR A 757 5.58 -31.48 32.26
N ALA A 758 5.01 -31.99 33.35
CA ALA A 758 3.59 -31.81 33.67
C ALA A 758 3.24 -30.33 33.95
N GLY A 759 1.98 -29.96 33.76
CA GLY A 759 1.47 -28.62 34.00
C GLY A 759 -0.04 -28.58 34.21
N ARG A 760 -0.58 -27.37 34.34
CA ARG A 760 -2.03 -27.11 34.43
C ARG A 760 -2.45 -26.13 33.36
N ALA A 761 -3.68 -26.25 32.87
CA ALA A 761 -4.31 -25.30 31.98
C ALA A 761 -5.67 -24.86 32.54
N THR A 762 -5.85 -23.55 32.73
CA THR A 762 -7.12 -22.93 33.14
C THR A 762 -7.83 -22.40 31.90
N ILE A 763 -9.04 -22.90 31.65
CA ILE A 763 -9.89 -22.58 30.50
C ILE A 763 -10.98 -21.63 30.99
N ASN A 764 -10.90 -20.37 30.56
CA ASN A 764 -11.83 -19.29 30.90
C ASN A 764 -12.80 -19.05 29.73
N TYR A 765 -14.09 -19.16 29.97
CA TYR A 765 -15.17 -18.97 28.99
C TYR A 765 -15.81 -17.61 29.20
N TYR A 766 -15.86 -16.77 28.17
CA TYR A 766 -16.48 -15.45 28.18
C TYR A 766 -17.64 -15.41 27.20
N ASP A 767 -18.68 -14.62 27.49
CA ASP A 767 -19.80 -14.40 26.57
C ASP A 767 -19.43 -13.49 25.39
N MET A 768 -20.44 -13.03 24.64
CA MET A 768 -20.25 -12.06 23.55
C MET A 768 -19.87 -10.66 24.05
N ASN A 769 -20.36 -10.26 25.23
CA ASN A 769 -20.10 -8.95 25.84
C ASN A 769 -18.73 -8.87 26.51
N GLY A 770 -18.13 -10.02 26.83
CA GLY A 770 -16.85 -10.17 27.51
C GLY A 770 -16.94 -10.49 29.00
N ALA A 771 -18.13 -10.80 29.52
CA ALA A 771 -18.31 -11.28 30.89
C ALA A 771 -17.84 -12.75 31.01
N LEU A 772 -17.17 -13.10 32.12
CA LEU A 772 -16.76 -14.47 32.41
C LEU A 772 -17.99 -15.31 32.79
N VAL A 773 -18.25 -16.36 32.01
CA VAL A 773 -19.39 -17.29 32.19
C VAL A 773 -18.98 -18.50 33.03
N LYS A 774 -17.76 -19.01 32.84
CA LYS A 774 -17.22 -20.16 33.57
C LYS A 774 -15.70 -20.18 33.51
N ASN A 775 -15.05 -20.86 34.45
CA ASN A 775 -13.68 -21.32 34.30
C ASN A 775 -13.56 -22.82 34.64
N GLN A 776 -12.48 -23.46 34.19
CA GLN A 776 -12.16 -24.85 34.53
C GLN A 776 -10.64 -25.04 34.47
N THR A 777 -10.02 -25.58 35.52
CA THR A 777 -8.61 -26.00 35.48
C THR A 777 -8.51 -27.49 35.16
N VAL A 778 -7.52 -27.85 34.34
CA VAL A 778 -7.21 -29.25 33.99
C VAL A 778 -5.72 -29.54 34.17
N ASN A 779 -5.40 -30.67 34.79
CA ASN A 779 -4.03 -31.17 34.87
C ASN A 779 -3.63 -31.77 33.51
N MET A 780 -2.40 -31.51 33.07
CA MET A 780 -1.86 -31.96 31.80
C MET A 780 -0.49 -32.59 31.98
N GLY A 781 -0.40 -33.91 31.78
CA GLY A 781 0.89 -34.62 31.74
C GLY A 781 1.84 -34.10 30.64
N PRO A 782 3.13 -34.49 30.66
CA PRO A 782 4.10 -34.14 29.63
C PRO A 782 3.60 -34.48 28.22
N GLN A 783 3.79 -33.57 27.25
CA GLN A 783 3.39 -33.73 25.84
C GLN A 783 1.91 -34.10 25.55
N SER A 784 1.05 -34.19 26.57
CA SER A 784 -0.31 -34.75 26.48
C SER A 784 -1.32 -33.80 25.84
N LYS A 785 -2.45 -34.35 25.36
CA LYS A 785 -3.56 -33.56 24.80
C LYS A 785 -4.83 -33.72 25.63
N TYR A 786 -5.54 -32.62 25.85
CA TYR A 786 -6.86 -32.58 26.47
C TYR A 786 -7.91 -32.11 25.45
N ASN A 787 -8.97 -32.90 25.28
CA ASN A 787 -10.09 -32.60 24.39
C ASN A 787 -11.32 -32.22 25.22
N PHE A 788 -11.99 -31.13 24.87
CA PHE A 788 -13.24 -30.73 25.53
C PHE A 788 -14.25 -30.09 24.56
N TYR A 789 -15.52 -30.15 24.95
CA TYR A 789 -16.66 -29.54 24.26
C TYR A 789 -17.17 -28.38 25.11
N PRO A 790 -17.17 -27.12 24.65
CA PRO A 790 -17.62 -25.97 25.43
C PRO A 790 -19.03 -26.15 25.99
N MET A 791 -19.98 -26.65 25.18
CA MET A 791 -21.34 -26.94 25.62
C MET A 791 -21.38 -27.94 26.79
N ALA A 792 -20.60 -29.02 26.73
CA ALA A 792 -20.53 -30.03 27.80
C ALA A 792 -19.81 -29.54 29.06
N LYS A 793 -19.03 -28.46 28.98
CA LYS A 793 -18.39 -27.84 30.16
C LYS A 793 -19.24 -26.74 30.77
N ILE A 794 -20.04 -26.04 29.98
CA ILE A 794 -20.92 -24.96 30.44
C ILE A 794 -22.28 -25.51 30.91
N GLY A 795 -22.79 -26.58 30.30
CA GLY A 795 -24.14 -27.13 30.56
C GLY A 795 -25.23 -26.51 29.67
N ALA A 796 -24.89 -25.50 28.87
CA ALA A 796 -25.81 -24.77 28.00
C ALA A 796 -25.19 -24.44 26.64
N LYS A 797 -26.02 -23.94 25.71
CA LYS A 797 -25.55 -23.39 24.42
C LYS A 797 -24.57 -22.25 24.68
N PHE A 798 -23.43 -22.26 23.99
CA PHE A 798 -22.37 -21.26 24.21
C PHE A 798 -22.07 -20.47 22.94
N GLU A 799 -22.26 -19.15 23.00
CA GLU A 799 -21.82 -18.19 22.00
C GLU A 799 -20.98 -17.10 22.70
N GLY A 800 -19.68 -17.07 22.41
CA GLY A 800 -18.71 -16.30 23.19
C GLY A 800 -17.26 -16.58 22.81
N SER A 801 -16.30 -16.29 23.69
CA SER A 801 -14.86 -16.48 23.46
C SER A 801 -14.18 -17.29 24.58
N ILE A 802 -13.01 -17.87 24.34
CA ILE A 802 -12.29 -18.67 25.34
C ILE A 802 -10.83 -18.19 25.45
N LYS A 803 -10.34 -18.01 26.67
CA LYS A 803 -8.93 -17.76 27.01
C LYS A 803 -8.41 -18.99 27.75
N ILE A 804 -7.22 -19.49 27.41
CA ILE A 804 -6.62 -20.65 28.07
C ILE A 804 -5.23 -20.27 28.57
N GLU A 805 -4.98 -20.47 29.85
CA GLU A 805 -3.76 -20.05 30.54
C GLU A 805 -3.04 -21.28 31.11
N GLY A 806 -1.78 -21.46 30.73
CA GLY A 806 -0.97 -22.63 31.09
C GLY A 806 0.18 -22.29 32.02
N THR A 807 0.42 -23.14 33.02
CA THR A 807 1.65 -23.08 33.82
C THR A 807 2.87 -23.54 33.01
N THR A 808 2.64 -24.39 31.99
CA THR A 808 3.60 -24.78 30.97
C THR A 808 3.21 -24.19 29.61
N ALA A 809 4.08 -24.37 28.62
CA ALA A 809 3.79 -23.94 27.26
C ALA A 809 2.69 -24.81 26.62
N LEU A 810 1.64 -24.19 26.09
CA LEU A 810 0.48 -24.85 25.48
C LEU A 810 0.38 -24.62 23.95
N ALA A 811 -0.46 -25.43 23.32
CA ALA A 811 -0.79 -25.38 21.89
C ALA A 811 -2.27 -25.80 21.67
N SER A 812 -3.07 -25.02 20.92
CA SER A 812 -4.49 -25.33 20.66
C SER A 812 -4.81 -25.76 19.22
N TYR A 813 -5.89 -26.53 19.09
CA TYR A 813 -6.62 -26.79 17.87
C TYR A 813 -8.13 -26.71 18.17
N VAL A 814 -8.91 -26.14 17.26
CA VAL A 814 -10.36 -25.92 17.43
C VAL A 814 -11.10 -26.45 16.20
N SER A 815 -12.25 -27.07 16.42
CA SER A 815 -13.09 -27.65 15.38
C SER A 815 -14.56 -27.37 15.68
N ARG A 816 -15.28 -26.79 14.72
CA ARG A 816 -16.72 -26.53 14.80
C ARG A 816 -17.43 -27.48 13.83
N VAL A 817 -18.47 -28.21 14.22
CA VAL A 817 -19.00 -29.31 13.38
C VAL A 817 -20.49 -29.14 13.10
N ASN A 818 -20.89 -29.03 11.82
CA ASN A 818 -22.30 -29.09 11.42
C ASN A 818 -22.71 -30.55 11.04
N LYS A 819 -23.92 -31.05 11.40
CA LYS A 819 -24.65 -32.31 11.09
C LYS A 819 -24.42 -32.99 9.71
N ARG A 820 -23.85 -32.32 8.71
CA ARG A 820 -23.42 -32.93 7.42
C ARG A 820 -22.06 -32.41 6.91
N ARG A 821 -21.40 -31.50 7.65
CA ARG A 821 -20.46 -30.47 7.17
C ARG A 821 -19.55 -29.91 8.30
N THR A 822 -18.31 -30.39 8.42
CA THR A 822 -17.31 -29.84 9.36
C THR A 822 -16.91 -28.40 8.99
N ARG A 823 -16.95 -27.47 9.94
CA ARG A 823 -16.30 -26.14 9.90
C ARG A 823 -14.97 -26.23 10.66
N LEU A 824 -13.95 -26.80 10.03
CA LEU A 824 -12.61 -26.91 10.62
C LEU A 824 -12.12 -25.52 11.04
N GLY A 825 -11.75 -25.40 12.31
CA GLY A 825 -11.90 -24.17 13.09
C GLY A 825 -10.61 -23.64 13.68
N ILE A 826 -9.46 -23.93 13.05
CA ILE A 826 -8.10 -23.73 13.56
C ILE A 826 -7.93 -22.37 14.26
N ALA A 827 -7.65 -22.46 15.56
CA ALA A 827 -7.14 -21.37 16.37
C ALA A 827 -5.74 -21.77 16.88
N PRO A 828 -4.65 -21.28 16.27
CA PRO A 828 -3.36 -21.32 16.92
C PRO A 828 -3.35 -20.35 18.11
N ALA A 829 -2.27 -20.35 18.90
CA ALA A 829 -1.95 -19.20 19.74
C ALA A 829 -1.96 -17.94 18.85
N MET A 830 -2.90 -17.02 19.07
CA MET A 830 -3.19 -15.96 18.10
C MET A 830 -2.21 -14.80 18.17
N GLN A 831 -2.02 -14.13 17.02
CA GLN A 831 -1.21 -12.93 16.94
C GLN A 831 -1.89 -11.76 17.66
N LYS A 832 -1.57 -11.58 18.95
CA LYS A 832 -1.76 -10.29 19.63
C LYS A 832 -1.04 -9.23 18.81
N GLY A 833 -1.75 -8.19 18.37
CA GLY A 833 -1.17 -7.12 17.55
C GLY A 833 -2.09 -5.92 17.38
N GLN A 834 -1.50 -4.72 17.31
CA GLN A 834 -2.22 -3.49 16.98
C GLN A 834 -2.77 -3.48 15.55
N ASP A 835 -2.10 -4.18 14.62
CA ASP A 835 -2.42 -4.18 13.19
C ASP A 835 -2.36 -5.61 12.63
N LEU A 836 -3.52 -6.14 12.25
CA LEU A 836 -3.70 -7.48 11.69
C LEU A 836 -4.22 -7.38 10.25
N TYR A 837 -3.63 -8.15 9.33
CA TYR A 837 -3.96 -8.07 7.91
C TYR A 837 -4.41 -9.41 7.34
N PHE A 838 -5.41 -9.35 6.46
CA PHE A 838 -6.05 -10.48 5.81
C PHE A 838 -6.16 -10.19 4.31
N ALA A 839 -5.60 -11.08 3.48
CA ALA A 839 -5.90 -11.07 2.05
C ALA A 839 -7.22 -11.84 1.85
N GLN A 840 -8.19 -11.25 1.16
CA GLN A 840 -9.49 -11.87 1.00
C GLN A 840 -9.55 -12.74 -0.27
N ALA A 841 -10.01 -13.98 -0.15
CA ALA A 841 -10.34 -14.81 -1.31
C ALA A 841 -11.59 -14.32 -2.07
N PRO A 842 -11.75 -14.67 -3.35
CA PRO A 842 -12.38 -13.78 -4.33
C PRO A 842 -13.81 -14.16 -4.76
N GLU A 843 -14.48 -13.14 -5.31
CA GLU A 843 -15.93 -13.08 -5.61
C GLU A 843 -16.47 -14.07 -6.66
N ASN A 844 -15.62 -14.83 -7.35
CA ASN A 844 -16.06 -15.80 -8.38
C ASN A 844 -16.64 -17.09 -7.80
N SER A 845 -16.69 -17.20 -6.49
CA SER A 845 -17.13 -18.38 -5.77
C SER A 845 -18.42 -18.06 -5.00
N ALA A 846 -19.31 -19.04 -4.84
CA ALA A 846 -20.59 -18.90 -4.16
C ALA A 846 -20.50 -18.73 -2.61
N TRP A 847 -19.45 -18.10 -2.08
CA TRP A 847 -19.04 -18.13 -0.67
C TRP A 847 -19.24 -16.77 0.01
N ARG A 848 -19.49 -16.79 1.32
CA ARG A 848 -19.67 -15.65 2.22
C ARG A 848 -18.45 -15.57 3.14
N SER A 849 -17.77 -14.42 3.19
CA SER A 849 -16.67 -14.21 4.13
C SER A 849 -17.18 -13.60 5.45
N TYR A 850 -16.67 -14.09 6.59
CA TYR A 850 -16.92 -13.55 7.92
C TYR A 850 -15.59 -13.26 8.61
N ILE A 851 -15.52 -12.17 9.37
CA ILE A 851 -14.39 -11.82 10.20
C ILE A 851 -14.81 -11.91 11.67
N ALA A 852 -14.10 -12.71 12.45
CA ALA A 852 -14.24 -12.75 13.91
C ALA A 852 -13.12 -11.93 14.54
N ILE A 853 -13.47 -11.14 15.55
CA ILE A 853 -12.56 -10.23 16.25
C ILE A 853 -12.86 -10.34 17.74
N LYS A 854 -11.81 -10.52 18.54
CA LYS A 854 -11.82 -10.53 20.00
C LYS A 854 -10.94 -9.40 20.49
N ASN A 855 -11.48 -8.63 21.43
CA ASN A 855 -10.68 -7.84 22.33
C ASN A 855 -10.09 -8.80 23.37
N SER A 856 -8.78 -9.00 23.37
CA SER A 856 -8.09 -9.80 24.40
C SER A 856 -7.46 -8.93 25.50
N SER A 857 -7.88 -7.66 25.59
CA SER A 857 -7.63 -6.74 26.71
C SER A 857 -8.78 -6.78 27.70
N ASP A 858 -8.43 -6.63 28.98
CA ASP A 858 -9.38 -6.41 30.09
C ASP A 858 -9.90 -4.95 30.15
N GLN A 859 -9.65 -4.16 29.10
CA GLN A 859 -10.16 -2.80 28.91
C GLN A 859 -10.91 -2.71 27.58
N ALA A 860 -12.02 -1.96 27.56
CA ALA A 860 -12.79 -1.71 26.34
C ALA A 860 -11.96 -0.90 25.33
N GLN A 861 -12.11 -1.18 24.02
CA GLN A 861 -11.41 -0.43 22.98
C GLN A 861 -12.14 -0.38 21.65
N THR A 862 -11.87 0.68 20.88
CA THR A 862 -12.32 0.81 19.50
C THR A 862 -11.40 0.06 18.54
N VAL A 863 -11.99 -0.79 17.71
CA VAL A 863 -11.33 -1.52 16.63
C VAL A 863 -11.74 -0.92 15.28
N ASN A 864 -10.75 -0.55 14.46
CA ASN A 864 -10.95 -0.03 13.11
C ASN A 864 -10.75 -1.14 12.08
N ILE A 865 -11.80 -1.48 11.32
CA ILE A 865 -11.71 -2.34 10.13
C ILE A 865 -11.55 -1.45 8.89
N PHE A 866 -10.45 -1.62 8.17
CA PHE A 866 -10.22 -1.03 6.86
C PHE A 866 -10.34 -2.10 5.77
N ALA A 867 -10.97 -1.77 4.65
CA ALA A 867 -11.05 -2.62 3.46
C ALA A 867 -10.48 -1.88 2.25
N TYR A 868 -9.46 -2.43 1.60
CA TYR A 868 -8.82 -1.86 0.40
C TYR A 868 -9.07 -2.75 -0.82
N ASP A 869 -9.31 -2.15 -1.99
CA ASP A 869 -9.46 -2.90 -3.24
C ASP A 869 -8.13 -3.51 -3.71
N SER A 870 -8.19 -4.36 -4.73
CA SER A 870 -7.02 -4.99 -5.33
C SER A 870 -5.93 -4.02 -5.81
N SER A 871 -6.26 -2.75 -6.05
CA SER A 871 -5.29 -1.71 -6.42
C SER A 871 -4.66 -0.98 -5.23
N GLY A 872 -5.11 -1.26 -4.00
CA GLY A 872 -4.70 -0.57 -2.77
C GLY A 872 -5.55 0.65 -2.42
N GLY A 873 -6.66 0.87 -3.12
CA GLY A 873 -7.60 1.95 -2.83
C GLY A 873 -8.46 1.62 -1.62
N LEU A 874 -8.39 2.42 -0.55
CA LEU A 874 -9.30 2.29 0.59
C LEU A 874 -10.75 2.46 0.13
N ILE A 875 -11.58 1.45 0.43
CA ILE A 875 -13.01 1.39 0.10
C ILE A 875 -13.85 1.78 1.30
N VAL A 876 -13.59 1.16 2.46
CA VAL A 876 -14.35 1.33 3.70
C VAL A 876 -13.39 1.41 4.86
N GLN A 877 -13.74 2.27 5.82
CA GLN A 877 -13.26 2.21 7.20
C GLN A 877 -14.52 2.12 8.06
N LYS A 878 -14.58 1.15 8.96
CA LYS A 878 -15.64 0.99 9.96
C LYS A 878 -15.01 0.86 11.33
N ASP A 879 -15.55 1.60 12.29
CA ASP A 879 -15.11 1.55 13.68
C ASP A 879 -16.12 0.70 14.48
N ILE A 880 -15.63 -0.13 15.39
CA ILE A 880 -16.40 -1.04 16.23
C ILE A 880 -15.91 -0.88 17.66
N SER A 881 -16.79 -0.51 18.58
CA SER A 881 -16.48 -0.58 20.01
C SER A 881 -16.58 -2.03 20.47
N LEU A 882 -15.56 -2.53 21.16
CA LEU A 882 -15.59 -3.82 21.86
C LEU A 882 -15.39 -3.57 23.36
N GLY A 883 -16.25 -4.15 24.19
CA GLY A 883 -16.05 -4.19 25.64
C GLY A 883 -14.76 -4.92 26.03
N ALA A 884 -14.36 -4.79 27.29
CA ALA A 884 -13.29 -5.62 27.87
C ALA A 884 -13.62 -7.09 27.60
N ASN A 885 -12.65 -7.87 27.11
CA ASN A 885 -12.83 -9.27 26.72
C ASN A 885 -13.95 -9.59 25.69
N ALA A 886 -14.63 -8.61 25.10
CA ALA A 886 -15.73 -8.84 24.16
C ALA A 886 -15.29 -9.49 22.83
N SER A 887 -16.24 -10.15 22.18
CA SER A 887 -16.03 -10.74 20.85
C SER A 887 -17.15 -10.40 19.87
N VAL A 888 -16.82 -10.36 18.58
CA VAL A 888 -17.80 -10.09 17.52
C VAL A 888 -17.45 -10.85 16.24
N GLU A 889 -18.48 -11.30 15.53
CA GLU A 889 -18.34 -11.87 14.19
C GLU A 889 -19.21 -11.08 13.22
N TYR A 890 -18.58 -10.52 12.19
CA TYR A 890 -19.26 -9.77 11.15
C TYR A 890 -19.12 -10.45 9.80
N ARG A 891 -20.22 -10.59 9.08
CA ARG A 891 -20.18 -10.88 7.64
C ARG A 891 -19.52 -9.69 6.93
N VAL A 892 -18.43 -9.93 6.21
CA VAL A 892 -17.64 -8.90 5.53
C VAL A 892 -18.51 -8.09 4.55
N GLN A 893 -19.41 -8.76 3.82
CA GLN A 893 -20.37 -8.09 2.94
C GLN A 893 -21.27 -7.08 3.68
N SER A 894 -21.66 -7.36 4.93
CA SER A 894 -22.53 -6.48 5.74
C SER A 894 -21.78 -5.26 6.28
N ILE A 895 -20.47 -5.38 6.58
CA ILE A 895 -19.61 -4.22 6.89
C ILE A 895 -19.47 -3.30 5.65
N LEU A 896 -19.37 -3.90 4.46
CA LEU A 896 -18.94 -3.18 3.26
C LEU A 896 -20.10 -2.72 2.35
N GLY A 897 -21.34 -3.16 2.63
CA GLY A 897 -22.53 -2.88 1.82
C GLY A 897 -22.52 -3.52 0.42
N ARG A 898 -21.52 -4.35 0.11
CA ARG A 898 -21.33 -4.99 -1.20
C ARG A 898 -20.40 -6.19 -1.11
N ARG A 899 -20.37 -7.01 -2.17
CA ARG A 899 -19.27 -7.97 -2.36
C ARG A 899 -17.94 -7.22 -2.49
N PHE A 900 -16.88 -7.88 -2.06
CA PHE A 900 -15.56 -7.30 -1.87
C PHE A 900 -14.50 -8.30 -2.33
N ASN A 901 -13.38 -7.76 -2.80
CA ASN A 901 -12.18 -8.48 -3.24
C ASN A 901 -10.97 -7.57 -3.00
N GLY A 902 -10.13 -7.94 -2.04
CA GLY A 902 -8.93 -7.18 -1.69
C GLY A 902 -8.43 -7.45 -0.27
N VAL A 903 -8.03 -6.39 0.43
CA VAL A 903 -7.35 -6.45 1.73
C VAL A 903 -8.31 -6.04 2.85
N ILE A 904 -8.40 -6.83 3.91
CA ILE A 904 -8.93 -6.36 5.20
C ILE A 904 -7.76 -6.10 6.13
N LYS A 905 -7.72 -4.92 6.75
CA LYS A 905 -6.89 -4.62 7.92
C LYS A 905 -7.81 -4.45 9.12
N VAL A 906 -7.54 -5.13 10.22
CA VAL A 906 -8.12 -4.85 11.52
C VAL A 906 -7.05 -4.16 12.36
N SER A 907 -7.40 -3.05 13.01
CA SER A 907 -6.48 -2.19 13.74
C SER A 907 -7.08 -1.82 15.09
N ALA A 908 -6.26 -1.77 16.14
CA ALA A 908 -6.68 -1.39 17.48
C ALA A 908 -5.73 -0.33 18.06
N GLN A 909 -6.23 0.41 19.05
CA GLN A 909 -5.45 1.40 19.77
C GLN A 909 -4.38 0.74 20.66
N SER A 910 -4.66 -0.45 21.20
CA SER A 910 -3.76 -1.23 22.05
C SER A 910 -3.36 -2.58 21.43
N GLU A 911 -2.32 -3.24 21.95
CA GLU A 911 -1.70 -4.44 21.35
C GLU A 911 -2.45 -5.76 21.66
N VAL A 912 -3.78 -5.79 21.52
CA VAL A 912 -4.60 -6.90 22.07
C VAL A 912 -5.79 -7.34 21.21
N LEU A 913 -5.57 -7.48 19.90
CA LEU A 913 -6.54 -8.14 19.00
C LEU A 913 -6.18 -9.61 18.77
N ALA A 914 -7.20 -10.45 18.79
CA ALA A 914 -7.20 -11.78 18.18
C ALA A 914 -8.28 -11.80 17.09
N ALA A 915 -7.92 -12.09 15.84
CA ALA A 915 -8.86 -12.06 14.72
C ALA A 915 -8.55 -13.07 13.62
N TYR A 916 -9.61 -13.65 13.04
CA TYR A 916 -9.55 -14.52 11.87
C TYR A 916 -10.58 -14.13 10.81
N LEU A 917 -10.24 -14.38 9.54
CA LEU A 917 -11.14 -14.30 8.40
C LEU A 917 -11.49 -15.73 7.94
N THR A 918 -12.77 -16.06 7.87
CA THR A 918 -13.28 -17.35 7.39
C THR A 918 -14.07 -17.20 6.09
N GLN A 919 -14.12 -18.25 5.28
CA GLN A 919 -14.95 -18.33 4.07
C GLN A 919 -15.89 -19.54 4.11
N ALA A 920 -17.19 -19.29 3.97
CA ALA A 920 -18.24 -20.30 4.03
C ALA A 920 -19.09 -20.42 2.74
N ASP A 921 -19.44 -21.62 2.26
CA ASP A 921 -20.29 -21.77 1.06
C ASP A 921 -21.76 -21.35 1.28
N ARG A 922 -22.58 -21.37 0.22
CA ARG A 922 -24.05 -21.15 0.30
C ARG A 922 -24.74 -22.02 1.36
N ARG A 923 -24.15 -23.16 1.71
CA ARG A 923 -24.64 -24.19 2.64
C ARG A 923 -23.76 -24.24 3.92
N GLY A 924 -23.05 -23.15 4.25
CA GLY A 924 -22.37 -22.94 5.52
C GLY A 924 -21.09 -23.76 5.82
N ARG A 925 -20.45 -24.44 4.84
CA ARG A 925 -19.14 -25.10 5.06
C ARG A 925 -18.00 -24.10 5.05
N THR A 926 -17.15 -24.09 6.07
CA THR A 926 -15.85 -23.39 6.03
C THR A 926 -14.88 -24.13 5.10
N LEU A 927 -14.14 -23.42 4.23
CA LEU A 927 -13.01 -23.97 3.45
C LEU A 927 -11.65 -23.35 3.75
N GLY A 928 -11.58 -22.37 4.63
CA GLY A 928 -10.31 -21.77 5.02
C GLY A 928 -10.50 -20.74 6.11
N LEU A 929 -9.63 -20.83 7.12
CA LEU A 929 -9.38 -19.78 8.09
C LEU A 929 -8.06 -19.10 7.72
N MET A 930 -8.04 -17.79 7.86
CA MET A 930 -6.85 -16.96 7.71
C MET A 930 -6.74 -16.16 9.00
N GLU A 931 -5.74 -16.47 9.82
CA GLU A 931 -5.41 -15.62 10.97
C GLU A 931 -4.93 -14.24 10.49
N GLY A 932 -5.07 -13.26 11.38
CA GLY A 932 -4.51 -11.93 11.17
C GLY A 932 -2.99 -12.00 11.18
N GLN A 933 -2.36 -11.61 10.07
CA GLN A 933 -0.91 -11.73 9.93
C GLN A 933 -0.21 -10.39 10.10
N ARG A 934 0.85 -10.37 10.89
CA ARG A 934 1.87 -9.30 10.91
C ARG A 934 2.63 -9.31 9.58
N PRO A 935 2.82 -8.16 8.91
CA PRO A 935 3.47 -8.12 7.60
C PRO A 935 4.97 -8.44 7.64
N VAL A 936 5.44 -9.33 6.76
CA VAL A 936 6.82 -9.83 6.70
C VAL A 936 7.49 -9.52 5.35
N SER A 937 8.83 -9.48 5.31
CA SER A 937 9.58 -9.26 4.07
C SER A 937 9.83 -10.54 3.25
N VAL A 938 9.51 -11.71 3.81
CA VAL A 938 9.54 -13.00 3.13
C VAL A 938 8.30 -13.78 3.57
N LEU A 939 7.50 -14.25 2.62
CA LEU A 939 6.42 -15.20 2.85
C LEU A 939 6.82 -16.53 2.22
N ASP A 940 6.71 -17.61 2.96
CA ASP A 940 7.01 -18.97 2.52
C ASP A 940 5.80 -19.87 2.81
N PHE A 941 5.30 -20.53 1.77
CA PHE A 941 4.19 -21.48 1.82
C PHE A 941 4.67 -22.88 1.41
N GLY A 942 4.13 -23.88 2.10
CA GLY A 942 4.53 -25.28 1.98
C GLY A 942 4.15 -25.96 0.66
N TYR A 943 4.16 -27.29 0.68
CA TYR A 943 3.93 -28.12 -0.49
C TYR A 943 2.50 -27.99 -1.03
N ILE A 944 2.41 -27.61 -2.29
CA ILE A 944 1.21 -27.54 -3.13
C ILE A 944 1.15 -28.81 -3.98
N ASN A 945 -0.06 -29.32 -4.22
CA ASN A 945 -0.28 -30.42 -5.16
C ASN A 945 -1.55 -30.17 -5.99
N ASP A 946 -1.41 -29.50 -7.13
CA ASP A 946 -2.48 -29.34 -8.13
C ASP A 946 -2.64 -30.61 -9.00
N GLY A 947 -2.06 -31.76 -8.63
CA GLY A 947 -1.92 -32.94 -9.48
C GLY A 947 -3.23 -33.61 -9.93
N GLY A 948 -4.32 -33.48 -9.16
CA GLY A 948 -5.61 -34.09 -9.48
C GLY A 948 -6.45 -33.27 -10.48
N SER A 949 -7.35 -33.92 -11.22
CA SER A 949 -8.20 -33.30 -12.27
C SER A 949 -9.11 -32.16 -11.81
N THR A 950 -9.35 -32.06 -10.50
CA THR A 950 -10.24 -31.08 -9.87
C THR A 950 -9.49 -30.01 -9.06
N TRP A 951 -8.17 -30.10 -8.92
CA TRP A 951 -7.43 -29.30 -7.94
C TRP A 951 -6.91 -27.98 -8.51
N ASN A 952 -7.29 -26.88 -7.84
CA ASN A 952 -6.88 -25.52 -8.15
C ASN A 952 -6.41 -24.80 -6.88
N SER A 953 -5.09 -24.71 -6.71
CA SER A 953 -4.49 -23.88 -5.66
C SER A 953 -4.52 -22.41 -6.02
N GLU A 954 -4.94 -21.58 -5.07
CA GLU A 954 -4.94 -20.13 -5.17
C GLU A 954 -3.92 -19.56 -4.19
N TYR A 955 -2.98 -18.78 -4.73
CA TYR A 955 -2.02 -18.04 -3.95
C TYR A 955 -2.32 -16.53 -3.97
N ALA A 956 -2.21 -15.92 -2.80
CA ALA A 956 -2.74 -14.60 -2.51
C ALA A 956 -1.78 -13.83 -1.60
N ILE A 957 -1.42 -12.61 -2.01
CA ILE A 957 -0.54 -11.70 -1.26
C ILE A 957 -1.21 -10.34 -1.14
N GLY A 958 -1.17 -9.73 0.02
CA GLY A 958 -1.40 -8.30 0.18
C GLY A 958 -0.15 -7.57 0.69
N ASN A 959 -0.05 -6.28 0.38
CA ASN A 959 1.02 -5.38 0.83
C ASN A 959 0.47 -4.42 1.89
N THR A 960 1.34 -3.85 2.74
CA THR A 960 0.94 -2.92 3.83
C THR A 960 1.72 -1.62 3.91
N SER A 961 2.93 -1.56 3.34
CA SER A 961 3.90 -0.52 3.73
C SER A 961 4.13 0.53 2.66
N THR A 962 4.50 0.10 1.45
CA THR A 962 4.82 0.96 0.31
C THR A 962 4.70 0.16 -0.98
N SER A 963 4.25 0.78 -2.08
CA SER A 963 4.30 0.15 -3.40
C SER A 963 5.71 -0.37 -3.69
N GLY A 964 5.82 -1.64 -4.04
CA GLY A 964 7.10 -2.30 -4.22
C GLY A 964 6.98 -3.56 -5.06
N ASP A 965 8.10 -4.01 -5.57
CA ASP A 965 8.19 -5.29 -6.26
C ASP A 965 8.29 -6.43 -5.24
N PHE A 966 7.74 -7.57 -5.63
CA PHE A 966 8.04 -8.85 -5.00
C PHE A 966 8.50 -9.85 -6.04
N ILE A 967 9.28 -10.81 -5.57
CA ILE A 967 9.77 -11.93 -6.36
C ILE A 967 9.04 -13.17 -5.88
N LEU A 968 8.13 -13.67 -6.70
CA LEU A 968 7.47 -14.95 -6.51
C LEU A 968 8.36 -16.04 -7.10
N ASN A 969 8.82 -16.97 -6.27
CA ASN A 969 9.54 -18.17 -6.69
C ASN A 969 8.65 -19.38 -6.41
N LEU A 970 8.42 -20.18 -7.46
CA LEU A 970 7.93 -21.53 -7.36
C LEU A 970 9.14 -22.47 -7.29
N TYR A 971 9.11 -23.42 -6.37
CA TYR A 971 10.04 -24.55 -6.34
C TYR A 971 9.25 -25.83 -6.57
N ASN A 972 9.83 -26.83 -7.23
CA ASN A 972 9.20 -28.15 -7.36
C ASN A 972 9.27 -28.96 -6.04
N SER A 973 8.82 -30.21 -6.06
CA SER A 973 8.90 -31.15 -4.94
C SER A 973 10.33 -31.40 -4.42
N SER A 974 11.36 -31.36 -5.27
CA SER A 974 12.77 -31.53 -4.87
C SER A 974 13.45 -30.24 -4.38
N GLY A 975 12.73 -29.11 -4.38
CA GLY A 975 13.24 -27.81 -3.95
C GLY A 975 14.05 -27.06 -5.01
N SER A 976 14.13 -27.58 -6.24
CA SER A 976 14.74 -26.86 -7.37
C SER A 976 13.84 -25.70 -7.81
N SER A 977 14.46 -24.56 -8.13
CA SER A 977 13.74 -23.37 -8.60
C SER A 977 13.05 -23.66 -9.93
N TYR A 978 11.71 -23.69 -9.91
CA TYR A 978 10.86 -24.10 -11.02
C TYR A 978 10.43 -22.91 -11.88
N SER A 979 10.08 -21.78 -11.24
CA SER A 979 9.73 -20.54 -11.94
C SER A 979 9.92 -19.32 -11.03
N THR A 980 10.34 -18.19 -11.61
CA THR A 980 10.47 -16.92 -10.90
C THR A 980 9.74 -15.80 -11.64
N LYS A 981 8.84 -15.11 -10.93
CA LYS A 981 8.06 -13.98 -11.45
C LYS A 981 8.19 -12.77 -10.55
N THR A 982 8.77 -11.69 -11.07
CA THR A 982 8.72 -10.37 -10.44
C THR A 982 7.37 -9.72 -10.71
N GLN A 983 6.78 -9.11 -9.69
CA GLN A 983 5.49 -8.45 -9.77
C GLN A 983 5.46 -7.22 -8.85
N THR A 984 5.01 -6.08 -9.35
CA THR A 984 4.74 -4.90 -8.51
C THR A 984 3.37 -5.02 -7.86
N ILE A 985 3.29 -4.69 -6.57
CA ILE A 985 2.05 -4.57 -5.79
C ILE A 985 2.01 -3.19 -5.12
N ASN A 986 0.86 -2.53 -5.16
CA ASN A 986 0.70 -1.20 -4.58
C ASN A 986 0.71 -1.25 -3.04
N GLU A 987 0.98 -0.12 -2.39
CA GLU A 987 0.70 0.08 -0.96
C GLU A 987 -0.77 -0.29 -0.66
N ASN A 988 -1.00 -1.15 0.34
CA ASN A 988 -2.31 -1.75 0.66
C ASN A 988 -2.98 -2.54 -0.48
N GLY A 989 -2.27 -2.80 -1.58
CA GLY A 989 -2.77 -3.55 -2.73
C GLY A 989 -2.73 -5.06 -2.49
N TYR A 990 -3.41 -5.78 -3.39
CA TYR A 990 -3.55 -7.24 -3.35
C TYR A 990 -3.18 -7.86 -4.71
N TYR A 991 -2.46 -8.97 -4.67
CA TYR A 991 -2.12 -9.78 -5.84
C TYR A 991 -2.56 -11.22 -5.65
N ARG A 992 -3.24 -11.73 -6.67
CA ARG A 992 -3.72 -13.11 -6.76
C ARG A 992 -3.03 -13.82 -7.91
N VAL A 993 -2.65 -15.07 -7.73
CA VAL A 993 -2.17 -15.95 -8.78
C VAL A 993 -2.52 -17.41 -8.49
N PHE A 994 -2.95 -18.14 -9.50
CA PHE A 994 -3.00 -19.60 -9.43
C PHE A 994 -1.65 -20.14 -9.91
N PRO A 995 -0.93 -21.00 -9.17
CA PRO A 995 0.40 -21.46 -9.57
C PRO A 995 0.41 -22.09 -10.97
N TRP A 996 -0.60 -22.90 -11.31
CA TRP A 996 -0.75 -23.48 -12.65
C TRP A 996 -0.90 -22.46 -13.79
N THR A 997 -1.40 -21.24 -13.52
CA THR A 997 -1.51 -20.18 -14.55
C THR A 997 -0.17 -19.53 -14.90
N LEU A 998 0.87 -19.77 -14.12
CA LEU A 998 2.22 -19.28 -14.41
C LEU A 998 2.88 -20.12 -15.52
N GLU A 999 2.75 -21.44 -15.44
CA GLU A 999 3.44 -22.38 -16.34
C GLU A 999 2.52 -23.16 -17.29
N SER A 1000 1.20 -22.96 -17.21
CA SER A 1000 0.19 -23.70 -18.00
C SER A 1000 0.22 -25.23 -17.81
N LYS A 1001 0.72 -25.69 -16.65
CA LYS A 1001 0.74 -27.10 -16.21
C LYS A 1001 0.32 -27.16 -14.74
N ARG A 1002 -0.14 -28.33 -14.26
CA ARG A 1002 -0.40 -28.56 -12.82
C ARG A 1002 0.90 -28.38 -12.04
N PHE A 1003 0.82 -27.68 -10.90
CA PHE A 1003 1.98 -27.35 -10.08
C PHE A 1003 2.05 -28.23 -8.82
N THR A 1004 3.23 -28.80 -8.58
CA THR A 1004 3.51 -29.59 -7.38
C THR A 1004 4.85 -29.16 -6.79
N GLY A 1005 4.83 -28.60 -5.58
CA GLY A 1005 6.02 -27.98 -4.95
C GLY A 1005 5.69 -26.77 -4.06
N SER A 1006 6.67 -25.94 -3.69
CA SER A 1006 6.49 -24.86 -2.70
C SER A 1006 6.55 -23.44 -3.28
N ILE A 1007 6.07 -22.44 -2.52
CA ILE A 1007 6.05 -21.04 -2.94
C ILE A 1007 6.79 -20.15 -1.95
N ARG A 1008 7.69 -19.30 -2.49
CA ARG A 1008 8.37 -18.24 -1.74
C ARG A 1008 8.15 -16.88 -2.37
N THR A 1009 7.73 -15.91 -1.59
CA THR A 1009 7.62 -14.52 -1.98
C THR A 1009 8.62 -13.67 -1.21
N VAL A 1010 9.54 -13.02 -1.92
CA VAL A 1010 10.55 -12.14 -1.32
C VAL A 1010 10.26 -10.68 -1.64
N ALA A 1011 10.25 -9.84 -0.60
CA ALA A 1011 10.03 -8.40 -0.65
C ALA A 1011 11.34 -7.62 -0.44
N PRO A 1012 11.87 -6.93 -1.47
CA PRO A 1012 13.04 -6.09 -1.29
C PRO A 1012 12.80 -4.80 -0.50
N THR A 1013 11.59 -4.23 -0.59
CA THR A 1013 11.26 -2.88 -0.10
C THR A 1013 9.85 -2.75 0.48
N ALA A 1014 9.05 -3.82 0.43
CA ALA A 1014 7.67 -3.87 0.88
C ALA A 1014 7.51 -4.90 2.01
N GLN A 1015 6.32 -4.97 2.60
CA GLN A 1015 5.96 -6.01 3.57
C GLN A 1015 4.63 -6.64 3.20
N PHE A 1016 4.57 -7.96 3.34
CA PHE A 1016 3.48 -8.77 2.84
C PHE A 1016 2.89 -9.67 3.91
N TYR A 1017 1.62 -9.97 3.73
CA TYR A 1017 0.88 -11.06 4.35
C TYR A 1017 0.19 -11.79 3.20
N GLY A 1018 -0.21 -13.04 3.41
CA GLY A 1018 -0.79 -13.83 2.34
C GLY A 1018 -1.38 -15.13 2.84
N TYR A 1019 -2.07 -15.81 1.94
CA TYR A 1019 -2.53 -17.16 2.20
C TYR A 1019 -2.31 -18.02 0.96
N LEU A 1020 -2.29 -19.32 1.20
CA LEU A 1020 -2.44 -20.34 0.19
C LEU A 1020 -3.74 -21.10 0.49
N SER A 1021 -4.64 -21.13 -0.47
CA SER A 1021 -5.84 -21.96 -0.44
C SER A 1021 -5.74 -23.04 -1.51
N GLN A 1022 -6.30 -24.21 -1.24
CA GLN A 1022 -6.46 -25.27 -2.24
C GLN A 1022 -7.96 -25.52 -2.40
N SER A 1023 -8.47 -25.30 -3.61
CA SER A 1023 -9.89 -25.52 -3.93
C SER A 1023 -10.05 -26.68 -4.89
N ARG A 1024 -11.16 -27.41 -4.73
CA ARG A 1024 -11.65 -28.46 -5.63
C ARG A 1024 -12.80 -27.93 -6.48
#